data_AF-A0A397GH57-F1
#
_entry.id   AF-A0A397GH57-F1
#
_cell.length_a   1.000
_cell.length_b   1.000
_cell.length_c   1.000
_cell.angle_alpha   90.00
_cell.angle_beta   90.00
_cell.angle_gamma   90.00
#
_symmetry.space_group_name_H-M   'P 1'
#
loop_
_entity.id
_entity.type
_entity.pdbx_description
1 polymer ?
#
loop_
_entity_poly.entity_id
_entity_poly.type
_entity_poly.pdbx_seq_one_letter_code
_entity_poly.pdbx_strand_id
1 'polypeptide(L)'
;MVFSSWSRSFTFLKRPAELFSNVLQCFPTSPTSHRESDCFGADLVDYTEDPFGTPGFSAQAKREHTIMDDLKVVRVWLTDPELSPEADVWHHNLDNVVKVIVPLPCQYGHKKLADFAVDKEGVERVLNRYEAVRSLPLGSRDRMVLAQKPRDLTLKRVEACKQLRDAYRDRLAKQDFDDQDRTRLGRQLDAQGRTWLERRLQSIVEVLDNLQNSVQTVRIWYPVCQGPLTQDAKDKGIGDMILAEVQLEDPSDGYAPMYPSHRPAGAVLVDLAVLPEHTATVRSKYLPVNFAPFSDDDPSVCSQPGDDIDLKRALAFRRVLFRYDRAQRIRQSRVQLLRIEDELISNWFSKCMRELEDRVKAIHGCETIRVWCRSHQEDPMASVRSKGLHDVVRAAVPLQDPDYRRVADDKTVHPDGAILVDLAIHREGVRTVLRKYGVIDFVPMSNEDPVVLSQPGETMEDKQIAAYENMLERYSRYLRETLLGPMAKVWVAERLAGIENQLSVLHPNRLETIRIRCPKYQSHPWEIIQKLHLGDVVREAVPLEVQTIFQESVQVDLAVEPSGISRVRRLCELVEFQRLSEDDPIIQMQTDGDPRMRKFNGYNQVLRRYTEARAVRQLDGALTLWYEKEIMDLESHIGRLGYV
;
A
#
# COMPACT_ATOMS: atom_id res chain seq x y z
N MET A 1 48.98 48.30 -1.74
CA MET A 1 49.21 47.80 -3.12
C MET A 1 48.12 46.78 -3.39
N VAL A 2 47.02 47.14 -4.06
CA VAL A 2 46.87 47.32 -5.54
C VAL A 2 47.17 45.99 -6.25
N PHE A 3 46.28 45.35 -7.02
CA PHE A 3 44.87 45.56 -7.39
C PHE A 3 44.37 44.34 -8.19
N SER A 4 43.04 44.22 -8.30
CA SER A 4 42.24 43.74 -9.46
C SER A 4 42.28 42.24 -9.82
N SER A 5 41.19 41.58 -10.25
CA SER A 5 39.93 42.03 -10.87
C SER A 5 38.80 41.00 -10.60
N TRP A 6 37.63 41.38 -10.05
CA TRP A 6 36.39 41.80 -10.78
C TRP A 6 35.78 40.72 -11.67
N SER A 7 34.47 40.56 -11.88
CA SER A 7 33.17 41.06 -11.35
C SER A 7 32.13 40.38 -12.27
N ARG A 8 30.92 39.99 -11.86
CA ARG A 8 29.72 40.80 -11.56
C ARG A 8 28.75 39.87 -10.78
N SER A 9 28.32 40.17 -9.56
CA SER A 9 27.22 41.09 -9.16
C SER A 9 25.87 40.66 -9.76
N PHE A 10 24.80 40.37 -9.00
CA PHE A 10 24.11 41.32 -8.11
C PHE A 10 23.28 40.67 -6.99
N THR A 11 23.03 41.48 -5.96
CA THR A 11 22.45 41.28 -4.62
C THR A 11 20.92 41.41 -4.51
N PHE A 12 20.33 40.57 -3.64
CA PHE A 12 19.31 40.82 -2.60
C PHE A 12 18.04 41.68 -2.89
N LEU A 13 16.84 41.11 -2.64
CA LEU A 13 16.00 41.39 -1.44
C LEU A 13 14.62 40.68 -1.49
N LYS A 14 14.20 40.21 -0.31
CA LYS A 14 12.82 40.07 0.21
C LYS A 14 11.86 38.99 -0.37
N ARG A 15 11.57 38.00 0.50
CA ARG A 15 10.29 37.27 0.59
C ARG A 15 9.13 38.27 0.83
N PRO A 16 7.86 37.96 0.48
CA PRO A 16 7.12 36.90 1.18
C PRO A 16 6.15 36.06 0.33
N ALA A 17 5.73 34.95 0.94
CA ALA A 17 4.47 34.22 0.77
C ALA A 17 3.52 34.67 -0.36
N GLU A 18 3.44 33.86 -1.42
CA GLU A 18 2.29 33.52 -2.28
C GLU A 18 2.86 32.69 -3.45
N LEU A 19 2.05 31.86 -4.10
CA LEU A 19 2.39 30.95 -5.22
C LEU A 19 2.78 29.51 -4.85
N PHE A 20 1.89 28.82 -4.14
CA PHE A 20 1.45 27.51 -4.64
C PHE A 20 0.38 27.79 -5.72
N SER A 21 0.82 27.92 -6.98
CA SER A 21 -0.06 28.00 -8.14
C SER A 21 0.31 26.90 -9.11
N ASN A 22 -0.71 26.29 -9.71
CA ASN A 22 -0.67 25.36 -10.84
C ASN A 22 -0.64 23.87 -10.47
N VAL A 23 -1.69 23.42 -9.77
CA VAL A 23 -2.36 22.19 -10.24
C VAL A 23 -2.96 22.55 -11.59
N LEU A 24 -2.36 22.02 -12.66
CA LEU A 24 -2.64 22.38 -14.04
C LEU A 24 -4.12 22.13 -14.41
N GLN A 25 -4.75 23.20 -14.90
CA GLN A 25 -5.79 23.25 -15.94
C GLN A 25 -6.87 22.15 -15.93
N CYS A 26 -7.86 22.31 -15.06
CA CYS A 26 -9.23 21.94 -15.42
C CYS A 26 -10.03 23.26 -15.52
N PHE A 27 -10.66 23.48 -16.67
CA PHE A 27 -11.42 24.67 -17.14
C PHE A 27 -10.62 25.80 -17.84
N PRO A 28 -10.78 25.98 -19.17
CA PRO A 28 -10.53 27.25 -19.84
C PRO A 28 -11.82 28.08 -19.99
N THR A 29 -11.81 29.28 -19.42
CA THR A 29 -12.46 30.51 -19.95
C THR A 29 -11.98 31.68 -19.10
N SER A 30 -11.22 32.66 -19.60
CA SER A 30 -11.57 33.59 -20.68
C SER A 30 -10.32 34.44 -21.05
N PRO A 31 -10.20 34.99 -22.27
CA PRO A 31 -9.07 35.84 -22.65
C PRO A 31 -9.35 37.34 -22.42
N THR A 32 -8.39 38.04 -21.82
CA THR A 32 -8.34 39.51 -21.83
C THR A 32 -7.58 40.03 -23.04
N SER A 33 -8.24 40.93 -23.77
CA SER A 33 -7.73 42.07 -24.55
C SER A 33 -6.38 41.95 -25.28
N HIS A 34 -6.44 41.96 -26.61
CA HIS A 34 -5.63 42.91 -27.39
C HIS A 34 -6.33 43.21 -28.72
N ARG A 35 -6.41 44.51 -29.00
CA ARG A 35 -6.84 45.15 -30.25
C ARG A 35 -5.61 45.24 -31.16
N GLU A 36 -5.85 45.12 -32.47
CA GLU A 36 -4.94 45.41 -33.61
C GLU A 36 -3.77 44.42 -33.76
N SER A 37 -3.45 43.83 -34.92
CA SER A 37 -3.55 44.33 -36.30
C SER A 37 -3.39 43.18 -37.33
N ASP A 38 -4.22 43.24 -38.37
CA ASP A 38 -3.99 43.00 -39.80
C ASP A 38 -2.89 42.07 -40.35
N CYS A 39 -3.38 41.21 -41.26
CA CYS A 39 -2.86 40.88 -42.61
C CYS A 39 -2.02 39.60 -42.87
N PHE A 40 -2.45 38.95 -43.98
CA PHE A 40 -1.89 37.86 -44.79
C PHE A 40 -1.96 36.44 -44.19
N GLY A 41 -2.47 35.40 -44.85
CA GLY A 41 -2.91 35.20 -46.24
C GLY A 41 -2.62 33.75 -46.67
N ALA A 42 -3.42 33.27 -47.63
CA ALA A 42 -3.26 32.06 -48.46
C ALA A 42 -3.77 30.69 -47.93
N ASP A 43 -4.95 30.33 -48.46
CA ASP A 43 -5.23 29.16 -49.30
C ASP A 43 -4.73 27.77 -48.87
N LEU A 44 -5.68 26.85 -48.66
CA LEU A 44 -5.76 25.68 -49.54
C LEU A 44 -7.19 25.11 -49.56
N VAL A 45 -7.69 25.02 -50.79
CA VAL A 45 -8.95 24.42 -51.23
C VAL A 45 -8.79 22.89 -51.19
N ASP A 46 -9.82 22.17 -50.75
CA ASP A 46 -10.10 20.84 -51.32
C ASP A 46 -11.61 20.64 -51.45
N TYR A 47 -12.04 20.56 -52.72
CA TYR A 47 -13.37 20.19 -53.17
C TYR A 47 -13.51 18.67 -53.12
N THR A 48 -14.60 18.18 -52.55
CA THR A 48 -15.23 16.94 -53.02
C THR A 48 -16.73 17.18 -53.11
N GLU A 49 -17.21 17.29 -54.34
CA GLU A 49 -18.63 17.32 -54.70
C GLU A 49 -19.20 15.90 -54.55
N ASP A 50 -20.32 15.79 -53.84
CA ASP A 50 -21.15 14.58 -53.81
C ASP A 50 -22.26 14.74 -54.88
N PRO A 51 -22.39 13.84 -55.89
CA PRO A 51 -23.27 14.06 -57.04
C PRO A 51 -24.76 13.82 -56.80
N PHE A 52 -25.20 13.47 -55.58
CA PHE A 52 -26.61 13.23 -55.29
C PHE A 52 -27.13 14.20 -54.24
N GLY A 53 -27.72 15.29 -54.74
CA GLY A 53 -28.29 16.36 -53.93
C GLY A 53 -29.26 15.89 -52.86
N THR A 54 -28.96 16.25 -51.61
CA THR A 54 -29.95 16.53 -50.58
C THR A 54 -29.47 17.72 -49.73
N PRO A 55 -29.87 18.97 -50.02
CA PRO A 55 -29.48 20.11 -49.22
C PRO A 55 -30.41 20.18 -47.99
N GLY A 56 -29.90 19.90 -46.79
CA GLY A 56 -30.68 20.20 -45.58
C GLY A 56 -30.24 19.57 -44.25
N PHE A 57 -29.56 18.43 -44.23
CA PHE A 57 -29.33 17.70 -42.96
C PHE A 57 -27.88 17.68 -42.44
N SER A 58 -26.86 17.81 -43.30
CA SER A 58 -25.45 17.66 -42.88
C SER A 58 -24.84 18.91 -42.25
N ALA A 59 -25.33 20.11 -42.59
CA ALA A 59 -24.87 21.37 -42.02
C ALA A 59 -25.38 21.59 -40.57
N GLN A 60 -26.54 21.03 -40.24
CA GLN A 60 -27.14 21.12 -38.90
C GLN A 60 -26.48 20.12 -37.93
N ALA A 61 -26.21 18.89 -38.37
CA ALA A 61 -25.45 17.91 -37.60
C ALA A 61 -23.99 18.34 -37.36
N LYS A 62 -23.34 18.99 -38.36
CA LYS A 62 -21.99 19.56 -38.19
C LYS A 62 -21.95 20.80 -37.29
N ARG A 63 -23.00 21.66 -37.30
CA ARG A 63 -23.12 22.78 -36.36
C ARG A 63 -23.35 22.30 -34.92
N GLU A 64 -24.16 21.27 -34.71
CA GLU A 64 -24.56 20.80 -33.38
C GLU A 64 -23.47 20.01 -32.64
N HIS A 65 -22.56 19.32 -33.35
CA HIS A 65 -21.37 18.71 -32.71
C HIS A 65 -20.38 19.75 -32.17
N THR A 66 -20.38 20.99 -32.69
CA THR A 66 -19.60 22.14 -32.16
C THR A 66 -20.23 22.81 -30.93
N ILE A 67 -21.55 22.71 -30.71
CA ILE A 67 -22.27 23.41 -29.61
C ILE A 67 -21.86 22.89 -28.21
N MET A 68 -21.34 21.67 -28.12
CA MET A 68 -20.93 21.07 -26.84
C MET A 68 -19.61 21.63 -26.26
N ASP A 69 -18.76 22.26 -27.08
CA ASP A 69 -17.62 23.05 -26.59
C ASP A 69 -18.07 24.43 -26.04
N ASP A 70 -19.33 24.79 -26.27
CA ASP A 70 -19.90 26.08 -25.87
C ASP A 70 -20.75 26.02 -24.59
N LEU A 71 -21.13 24.84 -24.08
CA LEU A 71 -21.83 24.75 -22.78
C LEU A 71 -20.88 25.11 -21.63
N LYS A 72 -21.26 26.13 -20.86
CA LYS A 72 -20.52 26.59 -19.68
C LYS A 72 -21.19 26.13 -18.39
N VAL A 73 -20.37 25.68 -17.45
CA VAL A 73 -20.81 25.44 -16.07
C VAL A 73 -20.97 26.80 -15.39
N VAL A 74 -22.16 27.10 -14.90
CA VAL A 74 -22.43 28.26 -14.05
C VAL A 74 -22.92 27.77 -12.70
N ARG A 75 -22.15 28.02 -11.64
CA ARG A 75 -22.52 27.65 -10.26
C ARG A 75 -23.26 28.80 -9.60
N VAL A 76 -24.47 28.54 -9.10
CA VAL A 76 -25.38 29.58 -8.61
C VAL A 76 -26.01 29.22 -7.27
N TRP A 77 -26.43 30.25 -6.54
CA TRP A 77 -27.34 30.13 -5.41
C TRP A 77 -28.79 30.30 -5.85
N LEU A 78 -29.61 29.30 -5.57
CA LEU A 78 -31.07 29.34 -5.68
C LEU A 78 -31.62 29.93 -4.38
N THR A 79 -32.44 30.97 -4.49
CA THR A 79 -32.93 31.74 -3.34
C THR A 79 -34.30 31.29 -2.85
N ASP A 80 -35.09 30.61 -3.67
CA ASP A 80 -36.40 30.11 -3.27
C ASP A 80 -36.28 28.68 -2.71
N PRO A 81 -36.47 28.48 -1.39
CA PRO A 81 -36.38 27.15 -0.80
C PRO A 81 -37.59 26.27 -1.11
N GLU A 82 -38.73 26.85 -1.50
CA GLU A 82 -40.00 26.16 -1.76
C GLU A 82 -40.08 25.60 -3.18
N LEU A 83 -39.38 26.22 -4.13
CA LEU A 83 -39.31 25.74 -5.51
C LEU A 83 -38.24 24.67 -5.69
N SER A 84 -38.52 23.71 -6.59
CA SER A 84 -37.47 22.84 -7.12
C SER A 84 -36.53 23.65 -8.01
N PRO A 85 -35.25 23.27 -8.15
CA PRO A 85 -34.31 23.93 -9.04
C PRO A 85 -34.83 24.05 -10.48
N GLU A 86 -35.54 23.03 -10.95
CA GLU A 86 -36.23 23.05 -12.23
C GLU A 86 -37.36 24.09 -12.26
N ALA A 87 -38.28 24.07 -11.29
CA ALA A 87 -39.40 25.03 -11.26
C ALA A 87 -38.91 26.49 -11.21
N ASP A 88 -37.82 26.76 -10.50
CA ASP A 88 -37.20 28.08 -10.39
C ASP A 88 -36.63 28.58 -11.72
N VAL A 89 -35.94 27.72 -12.48
CA VAL A 89 -35.43 28.05 -13.83
C VAL A 89 -36.57 28.33 -14.80
N TRP A 90 -37.68 27.59 -14.71
CA TRP A 90 -38.87 27.80 -15.52
C TRP A 90 -39.58 29.11 -15.17
N HIS A 91 -39.73 29.44 -13.88
CA HIS A 91 -40.32 30.71 -13.45
C HIS A 91 -39.54 31.94 -13.93
N HIS A 92 -38.24 31.80 -14.20
CA HIS A 92 -37.41 32.87 -14.72
C HIS A 92 -37.26 32.89 -16.25
N ASN A 93 -38.00 32.06 -17.00
CA ASN A 93 -37.92 31.94 -18.47
C ASN A 93 -36.48 31.69 -18.96
N LEU A 94 -35.76 30.79 -18.28
CA LEU A 94 -34.38 30.39 -18.60
C LEU A 94 -34.28 28.96 -19.15
N ASP A 95 -35.41 28.30 -19.35
CA ASP A 95 -35.55 26.96 -19.96
C ASP A 95 -34.93 26.88 -21.35
N ASN A 96 -34.94 27.98 -22.10
CA ASN A 96 -34.32 28.03 -23.42
C ASN A 96 -32.78 28.06 -23.39
N VAL A 97 -32.14 28.43 -22.27
CA VAL A 97 -30.67 28.59 -22.15
C VAL A 97 -30.02 27.62 -21.17
N VAL A 98 -30.74 27.14 -20.15
CA VAL A 98 -30.24 26.15 -19.19
C VAL A 98 -30.62 24.75 -19.67
N LYS A 99 -29.63 23.93 -20.01
CA LYS A 99 -29.86 22.57 -20.53
C LYS A 99 -29.86 21.49 -19.45
N VAL A 100 -29.03 21.67 -18.43
CA VAL A 100 -28.88 20.70 -17.33
C VAL A 100 -28.79 21.44 -16.01
N ILE A 101 -29.47 20.92 -14.99
CA ILE A 101 -29.41 21.41 -13.62
C ILE A 101 -28.92 20.26 -12.74
N VAL A 102 -27.86 20.52 -11.97
CA VAL A 102 -27.33 19.58 -10.98
C VAL A 102 -27.43 20.22 -9.59
N PRO A 103 -28.44 19.85 -8.79
CA PRO A 103 -28.55 20.30 -7.41
C PRO A 103 -27.37 19.79 -6.59
N LEU A 104 -26.74 20.65 -5.80
CA LEU A 104 -25.58 20.30 -4.98
C LEU A 104 -25.95 20.25 -3.49
N PRO A 105 -25.35 19.35 -2.69
CA PRO A 105 -25.65 19.19 -1.27
C PRO A 105 -24.97 20.27 -0.41
N CYS A 106 -25.14 21.54 -0.76
CA CYS A 106 -24.59 22.69 -0.05
C CYS A 106 -25.67 23.76 0.10
N GLN A 107 -25.82 24.29 1.32
CA GLN A 107 -26.82 25.30 1.66
C GLN A 107 -26.18 26.45 2.45
N TYR A 108 -26.67 27.67 2.24
CA TYR A 108 -26.29 28.85 3.00
C TYR A 108 -27.54 29.64 3.40
N GLY A 109 -27.97 29.47 4.66
CA GLY A 109 -29.28 29.94 5.10
C GLY A 109 -30.38 29.21 4.33
N HIS A 110 -31.26 29.96 3.66
CA HIS A 110 -32.32 29.42 2.79
C HIS A 110 -31.83 29.11 1.36
N LYS A 111 -30.60 29.49 1.00
CA LYS A 111 -30.10 29.34 -0.37
C LYS A 111 -29.56 27.93 -0.62
N LYS A 112 -29.89 27.33 -1.76
CA LYS A 112 -29.39 26.02 -2.22
C LYS A 112 -28.40 26.21 -3.37
N LEU A 113 -27.30 25.46 -3.36
CA LEU A 113 -26.28 25.54 -4.41
C LEU A 113 -26.65 24.61 -5.59
N ALA A 114 -26.44 25.07 -6.83
CA ALA A 114 -26.61 24.24 -8.02
C ALA A 114 -25.55 24.56 -9.09
N ASP A 115 -25.18 23.55 -9.88
CA ASP A 115 -24.44 23.72 -11.13
C ASP A 115 -25.42 23.70 -12.31
N PHE A 116 -25.37 24.73 -13.16
CA PHE A 116 -26.11 24.79 -14.41
C PHE A 116 -25.18 24.54 -15.60
N ALA A 117 -25.61 23.72 -16.55
CA ALA A 117 -25.05 23.70 -17.89
C ALA A 117 -25.81 24.70 -18.76
N VAL A 118 -25.14 25.76 -19.18
CA VAL A 118 -25.75 26.91 -19.86
C VAL A 118 -25.10 27.12 -21.21
N ASP A 119 -25.90 27.44 -22.22
CA ASP A 119 -25.39 27.91 -23.51
C ASP A 119 -24.51 29.15 -23.31
N LYS A 120 -23.41 29.28 -24.08
CA LYS A 120 -22.46 30.40 -23.96
C LYS A 120 -23.12 31.79 -23.99
N GLU A 121 -24.11 31.97 -24.86
CA GLU A 121 -24.90 33.20 -25.00
C GLU A 121 -25.88 33.42 -23.83
N GLY A 122 -26.25 32.34 -23.14
CA GLY A 122 -27.15 32.36 -21.98
C GLY A 122 -26.47 32.65 -20.65
N VAL A 123 -25.13 32.62 -20.58
CA VAL A 123 -24.38 32.80 -19.33
C VAL A 123 -24.72 34.14 -18.68
N GLU A 124 -24.68 35.26 -19.40
CA GLU A 124 -25.03 36.57 -18.83
C GLU A 124 -26.48 36.64 -18.34
N ARG A 125 -27.41 35.99 -19.05
CA ARG A 125 -28.83 35.94 -18.64
C ARG A 125 -28.97 35.21 -17.30
N VAL A 126 -28.25 34.11 -17.10
CA VAL A 126 -28.22 33.37 -15.84
C VAL A 126 -27.56 34.20 -14.74
N LEU A 127 -26.40 34.83 -15.01
CA LEU A 127 -25.67 35.65 -14.04
C LEU A 127 -26.43 36.92 -13.61
N ASN A 128 -27.30 37.47 -14.47
CA ASN A 128 -28.16 38.60 -14.14
C ASN A 128 -29.35 38.22 -13.24
N ARG A 129 -29.70 36.94 -13.17
CA ARG A 129 -30.83 36.44 -12.37
C ARG A 129 -30.39 35.80 -11.08
N TYR A 130 -29.32 35.03 -11.11
CA TYR A 130 -28.85 34.28 -9.97
C TYR A 130 -27.56 34.85 -9.39
N GLU A 131 -27.41 34.73 -8.08
CA GLU A 131 -26.14 35.04 -7.42
C GLU A 131 -25.11 33.96 -7.78
N ALA A 132 -24.16 34.33 -8.64
CA ALA A 132 -23.11 33.44 -9.09
C ALA A 132 -22.04 33.21 -8.02
N VAL A 133 -21.64 31.95 -7.87
CA VAL A 133 -20.52 31.58 -7.01
C VAL A 133 -19.23 31.72 -7.80
N ARG A 134 -18.48 32.80 -7.52
CA ARG A 134 -17.25 33.16 -8.24
C ARG A 134 -16.01 32.36 -7.83
N SER A 135 -16.11 31.49 -6.82
CA SER A 135 -14.97 30.65 -6.42
C SER A 135 -14.74 29.54 -7.44
N LEU A 136 -13.47 29.27 -7.74
CA LEU A 136 -13.07 28.08 -8.50
C LEU A 136 -13.67 26.82 -7.85
N PRO A 137 -14.34 25.94 -8.63
CA PRO A 137 -14.88 24.68 -8.12
C PRO A 137 -13.82 23.89 -7.36
N LEU A 138 -14.16 23.44 -6.14
CA LEU A 138 -13.26 22.70 -5.24
C LEU A 138 -12.00 23.49 -4.79
N GLY A 139 -11.95 24.80 -5.06
CA GLY A 139 -10.96 25.71 -4.49
C GLY A 139 -11.10 25.82 -2.96
N SER A 140 -10.10 26.38 -2.28
CA SER A 140 -10.13 26.52 -0.81
C SER A 140 -11.23 27.43 -0.28
N ARG A 141 -11.75 28.31 -1.14
CA ARG A 141 -12.89 29.19 -0.87
C ARG A 141 -14.21 28.68 -1.46
N ASP A 142 -14.20 27.51 -2.11
CA ASP A 142 -15.41 26.93 -2.66
C ASP A 142 -16.38 26.57 -1.54
N ARG A 143 -17.66 26.84 -1.76
CA ARG A 143 -18.70 26.69 -0.74
C ARG A 143 -18.92 25.23 -0.36
N MET A 144 -18.78 24.29 -1.30
CA MET A 144 -18.82 22.87 -0.98
C MET A 144 -17.64 22.49 -0.09
N VAL A 145 -16.45 23.04 -0.33
CA VAL A 145 -15.25 22.76 0.49
C VAL A 145 -15.39 23.37 1.88
N LEU A 146 -15.83 24.63 1.98
CA LEU A 146 -16.02 25.33 3.25
C LEU A 146 -17.11 24.69 4.12
N ALA A 147 -18.12 24.06 3.52
CA ALA A 147 -19.19 23.36 4.22
C ALA A 147 -18.74 22.05 4.88
N GLN A 148 -17.57 21.51 4.52
CA GLN A 148 -17.12 20.24 5.07
C GLN A 148 -16.54 20.38 6.48
N LYS A 149 -16.83 19.36 7.31
CA LYS A 149 -16.40 19.25 8.71
C LYS A 149 -14.90 18.99 8.95
N PRO A 150 -14.16 18.22 8.12
CA PRO A 150 -12.75 17.92 8.38
C PRO A 150 -11.93 19.20 8.58
N ARG A 151 -10.88 19.15 9.40
CA ARG A 151 -10.04 20.33 9.64
C ARG A 151 -9.18 20.66 8.42
N ASP A 152 -8.62 19.63 7.80
CA ASP A 152 -7.64 19.78 6.73
C ASP A 152 -8.26 20.06 5.38
N LEU A 153 -7.62 20.94 4.62
CA LEU A 153 -8.14 21.40 3.34
C LEU A 153 -8.24 20.27 2.32
N THR A 154 -7.25 19.38 2.27
CA THR A 154 -7.26 18.22 1.37
C THR A 154 -8.41 17.27 1.70
N LEU A 155 -8.67 16.99 2.99
CA LEU A 155 -9.81 16.19 3.42
C LEU A 155 -11.15 16.85 3.07
N LYS A 156 -11.28 18.17 3.30
CA LYS A 156 -12.48 18.94 2.88
C LYS A 156 -12.71 18.83 1.37
N ARG A 157 -11.65 18.90 0.57
CA ARG A 157 -11.74 18.78 -0.89
C ARG A 157 -12.16 17.39 -1.33
N VAL A 158 -11.58 16.33 -0.74
CA VAL A 158 -11.97 14.94 -1.03
C VAL A 158 -13.47 14.73 -0.76
N GLU A 159 -13.94 15.20 0.40
CA GLU A 159 -15.35 15.04 0.78
C GLU A 159 -16.29 15.84 -0.12
N ALA A 160 -15.95 17.11 -0.41
CA ALA A 160 -16.71 17.92 -1.36
C ALA A 160 -16.73 17.29 -2.77
N CYS A 161 -15.62 16.68 -3.20
CA CYS A 161 -15.52 16.04 -4.50
C CYS A 161 -16.35 14.74 -4.58
N LYS A 162 -16.41 13.96 -3.49
CA LYS A 162 -17.31 12.80 -3.37
C LYS A 162 -18.78 13.21 -3.45
N GLN A 163 -19.18 14.21 -2.67
CA GLN A 163 -20.54 14.75 -2.71
C GLN A 163 -20.92 15.29 -4.09
N LEU A 164 -19.97 15.96 -4.78
CA LEU A 164 -20.15 16.42 -6.14
C LEU A 164 -20.33 15.25 -7.10
N ARG A 165 -19.46 14.23 -7.03
CA ARG A 165 -19.55 13.01 -7.85
C ARG A 165 -20.90 12.32 -7.66
N ASP A 166 -21.35 12.19 -6.42
CA ASP A 166 -22.60 11.51 -6.10
C ASP A 166 -23.81 12.31 -6.61
N ALA A 167 -23.80 13.66 -6.49
CA ALA A 167 -24.84 14.50 -7.09
C ALA A 167 -24.92 14.39 -8.61
N TYR A 168 -23.78 14.32 -9.31
CA TYR A 168 -23.74 14.12 -10.76
C TYR A 168 -24.21 12.71 -11.16
N ARG A 169 -23.86 11.68 -10.39
CA ARG A 169 -24.36 10.30 -10.59
C ARG A 169 -25.86 10.21 -10.37
N ASP A 170 -26.37 10.79 -9.30
CA ASP A 170 -27.81 10.83 -9.02
C ASP A 170 -28.56 11.53 -10.14
N ARG A 171 -27.99 12.61 -10.69
CA ARG A 171 -28.59 13.29 -11.84
C ARG A 171 -28.56 12.43 -13.11
N LEU A 172 -27.46 11.74 -13.35
CA LEU A 172 -27.31 10.82 -14.48
C LEU A 172 -28.32 9.65 -14.39
N ALA A 173 -28.51 9.08 -13.19
CA ALA A 173 -29.46 8.01 -12.94
C ALA A 173 -30.92 8.46 -13.08
N LYS A 174 -31.23 9.71 -12.70
CA LYS A 174 -32.56 10.31 -12.93
C LYS A 174 -32.87 10.61 -14.40
N GLN A 175 -31.87 10.54 -15.29
CA GLN A 175 -32.04 10.69 -16.75
C GLN A 175 -32.26 9.35 -17.48
N ASP A 176 -32.43 8.23 -16.78
CA ASP A 176 -33.00 7.02 -17.39
C ASP A 176 -34.51 7.26 -17.64
N PHE A 177 -34.80 7.91 -18.77
CA PHE A 177 -36.15 8.08 -19.31
C PHE A 177 -36.60 6.78 -19.97
N ASP A 178 -37.23 5.91 -19.20
CA ASP A 178 -38.35 5.14 -19.75
C ASP A 178 -39.64 5.96 -19.57
N ASP A 179 -40.43 5.98 -20.65
CA ASP A 179 -41.78 6.54 -20.82
C ASP A 179 -41.97 8.04 -21.19
N GLN A 180 -42.22 8.24 -22.50
CA GLN A 180 -43.53 8.63 -23.05
C GLN A 180 -43.74 9.93 -23.86
N ASP A 181 -42.74 10.79 -24.11
CA ASP A 181 -42.96 11.89 -25.09
C ASP A 181 -41.88 12.01 -26.17
N ARG A 182 -42.20 11.45 -27.35
CA ARG A 182 -41.28 11.19 -28.46
C ARG A 182 -41.30 12.32 -29.48
N THR A 183 -40.56 13.40 -29.24
CA THR A 183 -40.04 14.23 -30.35
C THR A 183 -38.56 13.96 -30.60
N ARG A 184 -38.14 13.98 -31.87
CA ARG A 184 -36.75 13.68 -32.30
C ARG A 184 -35.73 14.65 -31.68
N LEU A 185 -36.15 15.88 -31.43
CA LEU A 185 -35.37 16.96 -30.81
C LEU A 185 -35.17 16.70 -29.30
N GLY A 186 -36.20 16.21 -28.59
CA GLY A 186 -36.11 15.84 -27.17
C GLY A 186 -35.07 14.74 -26.92
N ARG A 187 -35.10 13.66 -27.72
CA ARG A 187 -34.11 12.57 -27.59
C ARG A 187 -32.67 13.01 -27.84
N GLN A 188 -32.47 14.02 -28.70
CA GLN A 188 -31.14 14.51 -29.07
C GLN A 188 -30.59 15.43 -27.98
N LEU A 189 -31.43 16.27 -27.37
CA LEU A 189 -31.09 17.09 -26.20
C LEU A 189 -30.83 16.23 -24.95
N ASP A 190 -31.58 15.14 -24.77
CA ASP A 190 -31.36 14.19 -23.67
C ASP A 190 -30.03 13.43 -23.80
N ALA A 191 -29.67 12.98 -25.01
CA ALA A 191 -28.38 12.33 -25.27
C ALA A 191 -27.19 13.30 -25.10
N GLN A 192 -27.38 14.57 -25.44
CA GLN A 192 -26.37 15.62 -25.28
C GLN A 192 -26.13 15.97 -23.80
N GLY A 193 -27.22 16.16 -23.02
CA GLY A 193 -27.14 16.39 -21.58
C GLY A 193 -26.45 15.24 -20.83
N ARG A 194 -26.76 13.99 -21.21
CA ARG A 194 -26.10 12.79 -20.69
C ARG A 194 -24.59 12.79 -20.96
N THR A 195 -24.20 13.05 -22.21
CA THR A 195 -22.77 13.11 -22.61
C THR A 195 -22.01 14.18 -21.83
N TRP A 196 -22.62 15.35 -21.61
CA TRP A 196 -22.02 16.42 -20.82
C TRP A 196 -21.84 16.01 -19.34
N LEU A 197 -22.87 15.39 -18.74
CA LEU A 197 -22.81 14.88 -17.36
C LEU A 197 -21.71 13.81 -17.21
N GLU A 198 -21.59 12.88 -18.17
CA GLU A 198 -20.55 11.85 -18.19
C GLU A 198 -19.14 12.46 -18.26
N ARG A 199 -18.90 13.42 -19.17
CA ARG A 199 -17.61 14.14 -19.23
C ARG A 199 -17.30 14.88 -17.94
N ARG A 200 -18.33 15.51 -17.34
CA ARG A 200 -18.16 16.26 -16.11
C ARG A 200 -17.86 15.34 -14.93
N LEU A 201 -18.54 14.19 -14.85
CA LEU A 201 -18.29 13.15 -13.88
C LEU A 201 -16.86 12.59 -14.03
N GLN A 202 -16.41 12.34 -15.25
CA GLN A 202 -15.04 11.89 -15.53
C GLN A 202 -14.00 12.89 -14.99
N SER A 203 -14.17 14.18 -15.28
CA SER A 203 -13.30 15.24 -14.73
C SER A 203 -13.31 15.29 -13.19
N ILE A 204 -14.46 15.07 -12.55
CA ILE A 204 -14.56 15.01 -11.08
C ILE A 204 -13.84 13.78 -10.53
N VAL A 205 -13.96 12.63 -11.19
CA VAL A 205 -13.25 11.40 -10.82
C VAL A 205 -11.74 11.61 -10.93
N GLU A 206 -11.25 12.23 -12.00
CA GLU A 206 -9.83 12.57 -12.14
C GLU A 206 -9.31 13.49 -11.03
N VAL A 207 -10.10 14.51 -10.64
CA VAL A 207 -9.75 15.39 -9.52
C VAL A 207 -9.75 14.61 -8.19
N LEU A 208 -10.74 13.75 -7.97
CA LEU A 208 -10.81 12.91 -6.78
C LEU A 208 -9.60 11.97 -6.70
N ASP A 209 -9.25 11.30 -7.79
CA ASP A 209 -8.09 10.41 -7.88
C ASP A 209 -6.79 11.17 -7.59
N ASN A 210 -6.63 12.38 -8.15
CA ASN A 210 -5.47 13.22 -7.86
C ASN A 210 -5.38 13.62 -6.38
N LEU A 211 -6.50 13.99 -5.77
CA LEU A 211 -6.56 14.32 -4.33
C LEU A 211 -6.29 13.09 -3.47
N GLN A 212 -6.81 11.93 -3.86
CA GLN A 212 -6.61 10.67 -3.15
C GLN A 212 -5.15 10.18 -3.21
N ASN A 213 -4.46 10.47 -4.31
CA ASN A 213 -3.04 10.16 -4.50
C ASN A 213 -2.08 11.27 -4.07
N SER A 214 -2.61 12.36 -3.48
CA SER A 214 -1.83 13.53 -3.09
C SER A 214 -1.02 13.36 -1.80
N VAL A 215 -1.36 12.37 -0.97
CA VAL A 215 -0.64 12.05 0.27
C VAL A 215 0.84 11.86 -0.04
N GLN A 216 1.68 12.59 0.70
CA GLN A 216 3.13 12.59 0.52
C GLN A 216 3.78 11.63 1.51
N THR A 217 4.86 10.98 1.06
CA THR A 217 5.76 10.24 1.94
C THR A 217 6.84 11.20 2.44
N VAL A 218 6.94 11.36 3.76
CA VAL A 218 8.02 12.10 4.42
C VAL A 218 8.90 11.12 5.17
N ARG A 219 10.09 10.87 4.64
CA ARG A 219 11.08 10.01 5.27
C ARG A 219 11.90 10.80 6.30
N ILE A 220 11.97 10.29 7.52
CA ILE A 220 12.65 10.94 8.64
C ILE A 220 13.58 9.98 9.38
N TRP A 221 14.53 10.57 10.11
CA TRP A 221 15.20 9.89 11.21
C TRP A 221 14.44 10.09 12.50
N TYR A 222 14.05 8.99 13.15
CA TYR A 222 13.34 9.02 14.42
C TYR A 222 14.15 8.35 15.55
N PRO A 223 14.57 9.08 16.60
CA PRO A 223 15.31 8.52 17.71
C PRO A 223 14.43 7.60 18.58
N VAL A 224 14.80 6.32 18.68
CA VAL A 224 14.06 5.27 19.39
C VAL A 224 13.90 5.58 20.88
N CYS A 225 14.86 6.31 21.46
CA CYS A 225 14.85 6.72 22.86
C CYS A 225 13.84 7.84 23.20
N GLN A 226 13.14 8.42 22.23
CA GLN A 226 12.08 9.42 22.48
C GLN A 226 10.70 8.80 22.75
N GLY A 227 10.60 7.47 22.82
CA GLY A 227 9.33 6.77 23.04
C GLY A 227 8.52 6.61 21.75
N PRO A 228 7.21 6.32 21.82
CA PRO A 228 6.38 6.13 20.64
C PRO A 228 6.29 7.41 19.79
N LEU A 229 6.51 7.28 18.48
CA LEU A 229 6.45 8.40 17.52
C LEU A 229 5.13 9.18 17.61
N THR A 230 4.02 8.49 17.85
CA THR A 230 2.71 9.12 18.04
C THR A 230 2.68 10.08 19.24
N GLN A 231 3.40 9.79 20.34
CA GLN A 231 3.45 10.66 21.50
C GLN A 231 4.37 11.85 21.26
N ASP A 232 5.56 11.62 20.71
CA ASP A 232 6.49 12.69 20.34
C ASP A 232 5.88 13.67 19.32
N ALA A 233 5.13 13.15 18.34
CA ALA A 233 4.41 13.98 17.38
C ALA A 233 3.35 14.87 18.06
N LYS A 234 2.64 14.36 19.08
CA LYS A 234 1.69 15.15 19.89
C LYS A 234 2.42 16.24 20.67
N ASP A 235 3.51 15.90 21.33
CA ASP A 235 4.31 16.83 22.13
C ASP A 235 4.92 17.95 21.26
N LYS A 236 5.24 17.64 19.99
CA LYS A 236 5.69 18.61 18.98
C LYS A 236 4.57 19.40 18.30
N GLY A 237 3.31 19.11 18.62
CA GLY A 237 2.11 19.77 18.08
C GLY A 237 1.83 19.45 16.60
N ILE A 238 2.23 18.27 16.14
CA ILE A 238 2.05 17.79 14.77
C ILE A 238 1.39 16.40 14.68
N GLY A 239 0.91 15.87 15.81
CA GLY A 239 0.32 14.52 15.88
C GLY A 239 -0.92 14.36 14.99
N ASP A 240 -1.68 15.44 14.80
CA ASP A 240 -2.84 15.52 13.91
C ASP A 240 -2.46 15.71 12.42
N MET A 241 -1.18 15.97 12.12
CA MET A 241 -0.69 16.17 10.75
C MET A 241 -0.17 14.87 10.11
N ILE A 242 0.06 13.82 10.91
CA ILE A 242 0.58 12.52 10.47
C ILE A 242 -0.58 11.55 10.37
N LEU A 243 -0.85 11.07 9.16
CA LEU A 243 -1.95 10.14 8.88
C LEU A 243 -1.58 8.68 9.20
N ALA A 244 -0.33 8.31 8.93
CA ALA A 244 0.20 6.98 9.18
C ALA A 244 1.73 7.03 9.28
N GLU A 245 2.32 5.99 9.87
CA GLU A 245 3.75 5.77 9.96
C GLU A 245 4.09 4.34 9.53
N VAL A 246 5.25 4.17 8.88
CA VAL A 246 5.85 2.88 8.57
C VAL A 246 7.30 2.92 8.99
N GLN A 247 7.65 2.11 9.99
CA GLN A 247 9.04 1.94 10.42
C GLN A 247 9.75 1.03 9.41
N LEU A 248 10.77 1.56 8.75
CA LEU A 248 11.50 0.88 7.68
C LEU A 248 12.63 0.00 8.22
N GLU A 249 13.17 0.39 9.37
CA GLU A 249 14.18 -0.34 10.11
C GLU A 249 13.56 -0.99 11.34
N ASP A 250 14.20 -2.04 11.85
CA ASP A 250 13.83 -2.53 13.16
C ASP A 250 14.28 -1.51 14.22
N PRO A 251 13.48 -1.19 15.26
CA PRO A 251 13.92 -0.41 16.41
C PRO A 251 15.25 -0.88 17.00
N SER A 252 15.54 -2.18 16.88
CA SER A 252 16.80 -2.77 17.30
C SER A 252 17.99 -2.48 16.39
N ASP A 253 17.75 -2.20 15.10
CA ASP A 253 18.80 -1.78 14.17
C ASP A 253 19.37 -0.41 14.57
N GLY A 254 18.63 0.41 15.34
CA GLY A 254 19.07 1.71 15.89
C GLY A 254 20.38 1.66 16.69
N TYR A 255 20.77 0.47 17.13
CA TYR A 255 21.96 0.18 17.93
C TYR A 255 23.06 -0.57 17.15
N ALA A 256 22.91 -0.76 15.84
CA ALA A 256 23.94 -1.33 14.99
C ALA A 256 25.21 -0.45 15.00
N PRO A 257 26.43 -1.04 14.96
CA PRO A 257 27.67 -0.28 14.93
C PRO A 257 27.68 0.72 13.77
N MET A 258 28.28 1.88 14.04
CA MET A 258 28.32 3.07 13.18
C MET A 258 28.63 2.69 11.72
N TYR A 259 27.61 2.69 10.85
CA TYR A 259 27.85 2.70 9.41
C TYR A 259 28.46 4.06 9.04
N PRO A 260 29.41 4.10 8.10
CA PRO A 260 30.07 5.35 7.72
C PRO A 260 29.20 6.16 6.75
N SER A 261 28.04 6.66 7.20
CA SER A 261 27.32 7.79 6.59
C SER A 261 26.02 8.14 7.35
N HIS A 262 25.94 9.39 7.83
CA HIS A 262 24.73 10.19 8.10
C HIS A 262 23.63 9.71 9.08
N ARG A 263 23.70 8.52 9.68
CA ARG A 263 22.71 8.06 10.67
C ARG A 263 22.93 8.68 12.06
N PRO A 264 21.92 9.35 12.66
CA PRO A 264 21.99 9.74 14.07
C PRO A 264 21.97 8.53 15.00
N ALA A 265 22.79 8.53 16.05
CA ALA A 265 22.87 7.43 17.00
C ALA A 265 21.50 7.15 17.65
N GLY A 266 21.08 5.87 17.65
CA GLY A 266 19.80 5.46 18.23
C GLY A 266 18.57 5.87 17.42
N ALA A 267 18.73 6.27 16.15
CA ALA A 267 17.61 6.62 15.28
C ALA A 267 17.30 5.54 14.24
N VAL A 268 16.00 5.36 13.98
CA VAL A 268 15.47 4.50 12.93
C VAL A 268 14.87 5.31 11.79
N LEU A 269 14.88 4.72 10.61
CA LEU A 269 14.26 5.28 9.42
C LEU A 269 12.74 5.04 9.44
N VAL A 270 11.95 6.10 9.28
CA VAL A 270 10.49 6.04 9.29
C VAL A 270 9.92 6.81 8.11
N ASP A 271 8.98 6.20 7.39
CA ASP A 271 8.16 6.85 6.37
C ASP A 271 6.83 7.30 6.99
N LEU A 272 6.54 8.60 6.88
CA LEU A 272 5.29 9.20 7.35
C LEU A 272 4.37 9.53 6.18
N ALA A 273 3.10 9.17 6.30
CA ALA A 273 2.04 9.62 5.40
C ALA A 273 1.53 10.99 5.87
N VAL A 274 1.74 12.03 5.06
CA VAL A 274 1.44 13.42 5.43
C VAL A 274 0.67 14.11 4.30
N LEU A 275 -0.31 14.93 4.64
CA LEU A 275 -1.00 15.75 3.65
C LEU A 275 -0.05 16.80 3.04
N PRO A 276 -0.22 17.19 1.77
CA PRO A 276 0.63 18.17 1.11
C PRO A 276 0.83 19.46 1.91
N GLU A 277 -0.25 20.01 2.49
CA GLU A 277 -0.22 21.25 3.29
C GLU A 277 0.64 21.14 4.56
N HIS A 278 0.83 19.93 5.10
CA HIS A 278 1.55 19.70 6.35
C HIS A 278 3.00 19.26 6.15
N THR A 279 3.38 18.93 4.91
CA THR A 279 4.69 18.34 4.59
C THR A 279 5.85 19.22 5.05
N ALA A 280 5.78 20.53 4.84
CA ALA A 280 6.84 21.47 5.25
C ALA A 280 6.97 21.56 6.78
N THR A 281 5.83 21.58 7.48
CA THR A 281 5.78 21.65 8.94
C THR A 281 6.37 20.38 9.57
N VAL A 282 5.95 19.20 9.11
CA VAL A 282 6.47 17.92 9.61
C VAL A 282 7.99 17.82 9.35
N ARG A 283 8.45 18.18 8.14
CA ARG A 283 9.89 18.21 7.81
C ARG A 283 10.70 19.20 8.66
N SER A 284 10.08 20.25 9.21
CA SER A 284 10.77 21.19 10.09
C SER A 284 10.95 20.68 11.53
N LYS A 285 10.16 19.67 11.94
CA LYS A 285 10.12 19.13 13.31
C LYS A 285 10.96 17.86 13.50
N TYR A 286 11.19 17.14 12.42
CA TYR A 286 12.05 15.96 12.39
C TYR A 286 13.26 16.21 11.51
N LEU A 287 14.35 15.46 11.74
CA LEU A 287 15.51 15.52 10.89
C LEU A 287 15.17 14.86 9.54
N PRO A 288 15.09 15.62 8.43
CA PRO A 288 14.80 15.04 7.14
C PRO A 288 15.98 14.22 6.65
N VAL A 289 15.65 13.23 5.84
CA VAL A 289 16.63 12.39 5.16
C VAL A 289 17.12 13.09 3.89
N ASN A 290 18.44 13.22 3.73
CA ASN A 290 19.09 13.91 2.61
C ASN A 290 19.63 12.97 1.52
N PHE A 291 19.27 11.69 1.56
CA PHE A 291 19.63 10.71 0.51
C PHE A 291 18.39 10.30 -0.29
N ALA A 292 18.61 9.89 -1.53
CA ALA A 292 17.55 9.33 -2.34
C ALA A 292 17.15 7.94 -1.79
N PRO A 293 15.85 7.63 -1.65
CA PRO A 293 15.39 6.31 -1.22
C PRO A 293 15.99 5.20 -2.07
N PHE A 294 16.59 4.21 -1.42
CA PHE A 294 17.27 3.04 -1.99
C PHE A 294 18.49 3.35 -2.86
N SER A 295 19.09 4.53 -2.69
CA SER A 295 20.44 4.80 -3.19
C SER A 295 21.49 3.99 -2.41
N ASP A 296 22.74 4.04 -2.86
CA ASP A 296 23.84 3.33 -2.19
C ASP A 296 24.10 3.88 -0.79
N ASP A 297 23.77 5.15 -0.58
CA ASP A 297 23.83 5.83 0.70
C ASP A 297 22.57 5.59 1.57
N ASP A 298 21.55 4.86 1.06
CA ASP A 298 20.38 4.53 1.87
C ASP A 298 20.76 3.48 2.93
N PRO A 299 20.57 3.77 4.23
CA PRO A 299 20.83 2.85 5.33
C PRO A 299 20.14 1.49 5.19
N SER A 300 18.96 1.45 4.59
CA SER A 300 18.22 0.21 4.32
C SER A 300 19.00 -0.70 3.37
N VAL A 301 19.77 -0.11 2.44
CA VAL A 301 20.64 -0.78 1.46
C VAL A 301 22.00 -1.10 2.08
N CYS A 302 22.65 -0.11 2.70
CA CYS A 302 23.95 -0.27 3.36
C CYS A 302 23.95 -1.38 4.41
N SER A 303 22.84 -1.55 5.15
CA SER A 303 22.69 -2.56 6.19
C SER A 303 22.53 -4.00 5.68
N GLN A 304 22.33 -4.20 4.38
CA GLN A 304 22.20 -5.54 3.83
C GLN A 304 23.58 -6.23 3.74
N PRO A 305 23.65 -7.55 3.97
CA PRO A 305 24.90 -8.29 3.88
C PRO A 305 25.37 -8.41 2.42
N GLY A 306 26.70 -8.52 2.24
CA GLY A 306 27.35 -8.76 0.94
C GLY A 306 27.97 -7.50 0.31
N ASP A 307 28.82 -7.69 -0.70
CA ASP A 307 29.51 -6.59 -1.40
C ASP A 307 28.75 -6.11 -2.65
N ASP A 308 27.74 -6.87 -3.06
CA ASP A 308 26.97 -6.61 -4.26
C ASP A 308 25.85 -5.60 -4.00
N ILE A 309 25.97 -4.41 -4.59
CA ILE A 309 25.07 -3.30 -4.33
C ILE A 309 23.64 -3.54 -4.86
N ASP A 310 23.50 -4.26 -5.96
CA ASP A 310 22.17 -4.55 -6.52
C ASP A 310 21.45 -5.61 -5.68
N LEU A 311 22.19 -6.61 -5.16
CA LEU A 311 21.66 -7.55 -4.17
C LEU A 311 21.27 -6.83 -2.88
N LYS A 312 22.09 -5.90 -2.40
CA LYS A 312 21.77 -5.08 -1.22
C LYS A 312 20.51 -4.24 -1.45
N ARG A 313 20.38 -3.58 -2.60
CA ARG A 313 19.17 -2.81 -2.94
C ARG A 313 17.94 -3.72 -2.96
N ALA A 314 18.02 -4.87 -3.62
CA ALA A 314 16.91 -5.83 -3.69
C ALA A 314 16.43 -6.30 -2.31
N LEU A 315 17.38 -6.70 -1.45
CA LEU A 315 17.08 -7.13 -0.08
C LEU A 315 16.47 -5.99 0.74
N ALA A 316 16.96 -4.76 0.55
CA ALA A 316 16.38 -3.57 1.18
C ALA A 316 14.94 -3.31 0.71
N PHE A 317 14.68 -3.36 -0.59
CA PHE A 317 13.32 -3.24 -1.15
C PHE A 317 12.38 -4.29 -0.56
N ARG A 318 12.81 -5.55 -0.48
CA ARG A 318 12.03 -6.64 0.12
C ARG A 318 11.69 -6.35 1.58
N ARG A 319 12.68 -5.95 2.39
CA ARG A 319 12.42 -5.61 3.80
C ARG A 319 11.43 -4.47 3.92
N VAL A 320 11.59 -3.40 3.13
CA VAL A 320 10.67 -2.27 3.16
C VAL A 320 9.26 -2.67 2.72
N LEU A 321 9.12 -3.44 1.62
CA LEU A 321 7.83 -3.97 1.18
C LEU A 321 7.13 -4.77 2.29
N PHE A 322 7.86 -5.66 2.95
CA PHE A 322 7.33 -6.42 4.08
C PHE A 322 6.88 -5.52 5.23
N ARG A 323 7.64 -4.44 5.53
CA ARG A 323 7.26 -3.48 6.58
C ARG A 323 5.99 -2.69 6.20
N TYR A 324 5.85 -2.31 4.93
CA TYR A 324 4.64 -1.66 4.42
C TYR A 324 3.42 -2.59 4.49
N ASP A 325 3.54 -3.83 4.01
CA ASP A 325 2.46 -4.84 4.11
C ASP A 325 2.07 -5.09 5.58
N ARG A 326 3.06 -5.28 6.46
CA ARG A 326 2.83 -5.45 7.90
C ARG A 326 2.11 -4.24 8.50
N ALA A 327 2.55 -3.02 8.21
CA ALA A 327 1.92 -1.81 8.72
C ALA A 327 0.49 -1.64 8.19
N GLN A 328 0.23 -1.99 6.93
CA GLN A 328 -1.10 -2.00 6.34
C GLN A 328 -2.03 -2.99 7.06
N ARG A 329 -1.57 -4.22 7.31
CA ARG A 329 -2.33 -5.22 8.07
C ARG A 329 -2.62 -4.74 9.50
N ILE A 330 -1.62 -4.17 10.21
CA ILE A 330 -1.75 -3.59 11.58
C ILE A 330 -2.86 -2.57 11.62
N ARG A 331 -2.95 -1.78 10.57
CA ARG A 331 -4.01 -0.80 10.45
C ARG A 331 -5.37 -1.45 10.23
N GLN A 332 -5.48 -2.36 9.26
CA GLN A 332 -6.73 -3.02 8.92
C GLN A 332 -7.37 -3.74 10.11
N SER A 333 -6.58 -4.34 11.00
CA SER A 333 -7.10 -5.00 12.21
C SER A 333 -7.60 -4.03 13.30
N ARG A 334 -7.25 -2.74 13.21
CA ARG A 334 -7.56 -1.72 14.24
C ARG A 334 -8.70 -0.77 13.86
N VAL A 335 -9.31 -0.90 12.68
CA VAL A 335 -10.20 0.14 12.15
C VAL A 335 -11.52 0.24 12.93
N GLN A 336 -11.63 1.33 13.71
CA GLN A 336 -12.87 1.99 14.15
C GLN A 336 -12.87 3.52 13.82
N LEU A 337 -11.92 4.04 13.03
CA LEU A 337 -11.77 5.48 12.76
C LEU A 337 -12.38 5.94 11.41
N LEU A 338 -12.44 7.26 11.22
CA LEU A 338 -13.19 7.98 10.18
C LEU A 338 -12.92 7.47 8.75
N ARG A 339 -14.00 7.04 8.08
CA ARG A 339 -14.03 6.42 6.74
C ARG A 339 -13.19 7.09 5.64
N ILE A 340 -12.92 8.40 5.72
CA ILE A 340 -12.23 9.17 4.67
C ILE A 340 -10.71 9.11 4.83
N GLU A 341 -10.18 9.22 6.05
CA GLU A 341 -8.75 9.16 6.31
C GLU A 341 -8.20 7.78 5.93
N ASP A 342 -8.95 6.72 6.28
CA ASP A 342 -8.57 5.35 5.93
C ASP A 342 -8.48 5.10 4.43
N GLU A 343 -9.31 5.77 3.61
CA GLU A 343 -9.24 5.66 2.15
C GLU A 343 -7.98 6.34 1.61
N LEU A 344 -7.64 7.55 2.08
CA LEU A 344 -6.40 8.23 1.70
C LEU A 344 -5.16 7.42 2.06
N ILE A 345 -5.18 6.80 3.24
CA ILE A 345 -4.03 6.04 3.73
C ILE A 345 -3.94 4.71 3.00
N SER A 346 -5.07 4.04 2.73
CA SER A 346 -5.09 2.82 1.91
C SER A 346 -4.54 3.07 0.51
N ASN A 347 -4.91 4.21 -0.10
CA ASN A 347 -4.38 4.63 -1.39
C ASN A 347 -2.88 4.95 -1.30
N TRP A 348 -2.42 5.62 -0.24
CA TRP A 348 -1.00 5.85 0.01
C TRP A 348 -0.20 4.55 0.15
N PHE A 349 -0.68 3.57 0.93
CA PHE A 349 -0.06 2.25 1.03
C PHE A 349 0.00 1.57 -0.34
N SER A 350 -1.11 1.53 -1.07
CA SER A 350 -1.20 0.91 -2.39
C SER A 350 -0.25 1.55 -3.41
N LYS A 351 -0.14 2.88 -3.37
CA LYS A 351 0.81 3.65 -4.19
C LYS A 351 2.26 3.31 -3.83
N CYS A 352 2.62 3.35 -2.55
CA CYS A 352 3.97 3.01 -2.10
C CYS A 352 4.34 1.57 -2.47
N MET A 353 3.45 0.62 -2.23
CA MET A 353 3.64 -0.79 -2.59
C MET A 353 3.85 -0.97 -4.09
N ARG A 354 3.00 -0.35 -4.92
CA ARG A 354 3.15 -0.41 -6.39
C ARG A 354 4.47 0.21 -6.86
N GLU A 355 4.84 1.39 -6.35
CA GLU A 355 6.11 2.03 -6.69
C GLU A 355 7.32 1.18 -6.28
N LEU A 356 7.25 0.53 -5.12
CA LEU A 356 8.29 -0.38 -4.65
C LEU A 356 8.35 -1.64 -5.53
N GLU A 357 7.22 -2.27 -5.84
CA GLU A 357 7.14 -3.42 -6.73
C GLU A 357 7.65 -3.11 -8.14
N ASP A 358 7.33 -1.94 -8.68
CA ASP A 358 7.79 -1.51 -10.00
C ASP A 358 9.31 -1.25 -9.98
N ARG A 359 9.84 -0.69 -8.90
CA ARG A 359 11.30 -0.54 -8.71
C ARG A 359 12.00 -1.88 -8.58
N VAL A 360 11.43 -2.81 -7.81
CA VAL A 360 11.88 -4.21 -7.73
C VAL A 360 11.91 -4.82 -9.14
N LYS A 361 10.81 -4.76 -9.89
CA LYS A 361 10.76 -5.25 -11.27
C LYS A 361 11.80 -4.58 -12.18
N ALA A 362 12.01 -3.27 -12.03
CA ALA A 362 12.97 -2.51 -12.82
C ALA A 362 14.43 -2.87 -12.50
N ILE A 363 14.76 -3.18 -11.25
CA ILE A 363 16.10 -3.59 -10.82
C ILE A 363 16.34 -5.07 -11.17
N HIS A 364 15.31 -5.91 -11.06
CA HIS A 364 15.47 -7.36 -11.11
C HIS A 364 15.26 -7.95 -12.50
N GLY A 365 14.49 -7.31 -13.39
CA GLY A 365 14.31 -7.65 -14.81
C GLY A 365 13.82 -9.07 -15.13
N CYS A 366 13.80 -9.99 -14.16
CA CYS A 366 13.64 -11.42 -14.36
C CYS A 366 12.24 -11.88 -13.92
N GLU A 367 11.47 -12.42 -14.85
CA GLU A 367 10.27 -13.19 -14.57
C GLU A 367 10.64 -14.65 -14.28
N THR A 368 9.81 -15.31 -13.47
CA THR A 368 9.94 -16.75 -13.23
C THR A 368 9.04 -17.49 -14.20
N ILE A 369 9.61 -18.37 -15.02
CA ILE A 369 8.83 -19.29 -15.83
C ILE A 369 9.24 -20.71 -15.51
N ARG A 370 8.23 -21.53 -15.22
CA ARG A 370 8.38 -22.96 -15.00
C ARG A 370 8.27 -23.69 -16.33
N VAL A 371 9.26 -24.54 -16.63
CA VAL A 371 9.34 -25.26 -17.90
C VAL A 371 9.77 -26.72 -17.71
N TRP A 372 9.44 -27.55 -18.70
CA TRP A 372 10.00 -28.89 -18.85
C TRP A 372 11.34 -28.83 -19.58
N CYS A 373 12.44 -29.06 -18.85
CA CYS A 373 13.77 -29.18 -19.42
C CYS A 373 14.07 -30.65 -19.71
N ARG A 374 14.23 -31.05 -20.98
CA ARG A 374 14.71 -32.39 -21.34
C ARG A 374 16.12 -32.61 -20.76
N SER A 375 16.21 -33.48 -19.77
CA SER A 375 17.44 -33.85 -19.08
C SER A 375 18.06 -35.05 -19.79
N HIS A 376 19.13 -34.78 -20.53
CA HIS A 376 20.21 -35.74 -20.68
C HIS A 376 21.46 -35.27 -19.91
N GLN A 377 21.35 -34.18 -19.13
CA GLN A 377 22.45 -33.50 -18.46
C GLN A 377 21.98 -32.97 -17.09
N GLU A 378 22.81 -33.14 -16.07
CA GLU A 378 22.61 -32.72 -14.68
C GLU A 378 22.49 -31.19 -14.50
N ASP A 379 22.83 -30.38 -15.52
CA ASP A 379 22.78 -28.91 -15.49
C ASP A 379 21.64 -28.33 -16.36
N PRO A 380 20.56 -27.79 -15.76
CA PRO A 380 19.48 -27.10 -16.48
C PRO A 380 19.96 -25.94 -17.38
N MET A 381 21.04 -25.26 -17.00
CA MET A 381 21.60 -24.17 -17.81
C MET A 381 22.24 -24.68 -19.11
N ALA A 382 22.64 -25.95 -19.18
CA ALA A 382 23.11 -26.54 -20.43
C ALA A 382 21.97 -26.69 -21.45
N SER A 383 20.76 -27.05 -21.00
CA SER A 383 19.56 -27.06 -21.83
C SER A 383 19.26 -25.65 -22.38
N VAL A 384 19.31 -24.63 -21.51
CA VAL A 384 19.13 -23.22 -21.88
C VAL A 384 20.13 -22.78 -22.94
N ARG A 385 21.43 -23.11 -22.76
CA ARG A 385 22.49 -22.81 -23.71
C ARG A 385 22.28 -23.50 -25.07
N SER A 386 21.93 -24.79 -25.08
CA SER A 386 21.69 -25.54 -26.32
C SER A 386 20.52 -25.00 -27.14
N LYS A 387 19.55 -24.33 -26.50
CA LYS A 387 18.44 -23.64 -27.17
C LYS A 387 18.75 -22.20 -27.55
N GLY A 388 19.95 -21.70 -27.24
CA GLY A 388 20.40 -20.34 -27.54
C GLY A 388 19.74 -19.27 -26.69
N LEU A 389 19.39 -19.57 -25.42
CA LEU A 389 18.64 -18.67 -24.53
C LEU A 389 19.51 -18.08 -23.40
N HIS A 390 20.82 -18.21 -23.48
CA HIS A 390 21.76 -17.82 -22.42
C HIS A 390 21.90 -16.31 -22.22
N ASP A 391 21.51 -15.53 -23.23
CA ASP A 391 21.44 -14.07 -23.20
C ASP A 391 20.24 -13.57 -22.39
N VAL A 392 19.12 -14.32 -22.41
CA VAL A 392 17.86 -13.94 -21.74
C VAL A 392 17.57 -14.68 -20.44
N VAL A 393 18.14 -15.87 -20.22
CA VAL A 393 17.96 -16.64 -18.98
C VAL A 393 19.17 -16.46 -18.07
N ARG A 394 18.94 -16.07 -16.82
CA ARG A 394 19.99 -15.78 -15.82
C ARG A 394 20.24 -16.92 -14.84
N ALA A 395 19.24 -17.73 -14.54
CA ALA A 395 19.35 -18.87 -13.65
C ALA A 395 18.30 -19.94 -13.97
N ALA A 396 18.55 -21.16 -13.50
CA ALA A 396 17.68 -22.30 -13.71
C ALA A 396 17.73 -23.23 -12.49
N VAL A 397 16.65 -23.26 -11.71
CA VAL A 397 16.55 -24.05 -10.48
C VAL A 397 15.77 -25.34 -10.77
N PRO A 398 16.40 -26.52 -10.66
CA PRO A 398 15.71 -27.79 -10.84
C PRO A 398 14.80 -28.08 -9.65
N LEU A 399 13.53 -28.34 -9.93
CA LEU A 399 12.48 -28.55 -8.92
C LEU A 399 12.21 -30.01 -8.61
N GLN A 400 12.65 -30.92 -9.48
CA GLN A 400 12.54 -32.36 -9.27
C GLN A 400 13.88 -32.96 -8.84
N ASP A 401 13.81 -34.08 -8.12
CA ASP A 401 14.99 -34.86 -7.78
C ASP A 401 15.56 -35.49 -9.05
N PRO A 402 16.89 -35.40 -9.31
CA PRO A 402 17.52 -36.13 -10.41
C PRO A 402 17.20 -37.63 -10.40
N ASP A 403 16.98 -38.21 -9.22
CA ASP A 403 16.66 -39.63 -9.01
C ASP A 403 15.15 -39.93 -9.02
N TYR A 404 14.30 -38.94 -9.32
CA TYR A 404 12.86 -39.14 -9.42
C TYR A 404 12.52 -40.14 -10.53
N ARG A 405 12.16 -41.38 -10.14
CA ARG A 405 11.65 -42.41 -11.04
C ARG A 405 10.13 -42.37 -11.10
N ARG A 406 9.58 -42.44 -12.32
CA ARG A 406 8.14 -42.55 -12.57
C ARG A 406 7.50 -43.57 -11.63
N VAL A 407 6.47 -43.15 -10.90
CA VAL A 407 5.47 -44.08 -10.36
C VAL A 407 4.59 -44.49 -11.53
N ALA A 408 4.38 -45.80 -11.73
CA ALA A 408 3.77 -46.36 -12.93
C ALA A 408 2.34 -45.87 -13.24
N ASP A 409 1.68 -45.20 -12.30
CA ASP A 409 0.30 -44.69 -12.40
C ASP A 409 0.19 -43.14 -12.42
N ASP A 410 1.32 -42.41 -12.52
CA ASP A 410 1.30 -40.96 -12.58
C ASP A 410 0.79 -40.48 -13.96
N LYS A 411 -0.43 -39.92 -13.98
CA LYS A 411 -1.10 -39.41 -15.17
C LYS A 411 -0.61 -38.02 -15.58
N THR A 412 0.32 -37.41 -14.86
CA THR A 412 0.91 -36.13 -15.27
C THR A 412 1.69 -36.33 -16.57
N VAL A 413 1.32 -35.56 -17.60
CA VAL A 413 1.83 -35.69 -18.99
C VAL A 413 3.29 -35.21 -19.03
N HIS A 414 4.20 -36.06 -18.56
CA HIS A 414 5.62 -35.74 -18.50
C HIS A 414 6.33 -36.20 -19.80
N PRO A 415 6.99 -35.31 -20.56
CA PRO A 415 7.83 -35.72 -21.68
C PRO A 415 8.99 -36.61 -21.20
N ASP A 416 9.19 -37.80 -21.77
CA ASP A 416 10.21 -38.76 -21.30
C ASP A 416 11.58 -38.08 -21.06
N GLY A 417 12.10 -38.23 -19.83
CA GLY A 417 13.41 -37.70 -19.43
C GLY A 417 13.48 -36.18 -19.21
N ALA A 418 12.36 -35.45 -19.21
CA ALA A 418 12.37 -34.06 -18.73
C ALA A 418 12.52 -33.93 -17.20
N ILE A 419 12.86 -32.73 -16.75
CA ILE A 419 12.74 -32.31 -15.35
C ILE A 419 12.06 -30.95 -15.32
N LEU A 420 11.32 -30.69 -14.26
CA LEU A 420 10.71 -29.38 -14.05
C LEU A 420 11.74 -28.39 -13.50
N VAL A 421 11.80 -27.21 -14.12
CA VAL A 421 12.79 -26.18 -13.80
C VAL A 421 12.12 -24.82 -13.74
N ASP A 422 12.40 -24.07 -12.68
CA ASP A 422 12.10 -22.64 -12.61
C ASP A 422 13.26 -21.85 -13.25
N LEU A 423 12.96 -21.09 -14.29
CA LEU A 423 13.91 -20.22 -14.98
C LEU A 423 13.73 -18.78 -14.53
N ALA A 424 14.85 -18.09 -14.28
CA ALA A 424 14.89 -16.64 -14.12
C ALA A 424 15.17 -16.00 -15.48
N ILE A 425 14.21 -15.26 -16.05
CA ILE A 425 14.24 -14.83 -17.45
C ILE A 425 13.98 -13.35 -17.57
N HIS A 426 14.82 -12.62 -18.29
CA HIS A 426 14.54 -11.23 -18.64
C HIS A 426 13.15 -11.07 -19.24
N ARG A 427 12.38 -10.06 -18.81
CA ARG A 427 11.01 -9.80 -19.27
C ARG A 427 10.88 -9.81 -20.80
N GLU A 428 11.86 -9.27 -21.49
CA GLU A 428 11.93 -9.24 -22.96
C GLU A 428 12.10 -10.64 -23.58
N GLY A 429 12.75 -11.56 -22.87
CA GLY A 429 13.02 -12.93 -23.28
C GLY A 429 11.90 -13.93 -23.00
N VAL A 430 10.90 -13.56 -22.20
CA VAL A 430 9.75 -14.42 -21.80
C VAL A 430 9.11 -15.10 -23.01
N ARG A 431 8.75 -14.31 -24.03
CA ARG A 431 8.12 -14.83 -25.27
C ARG A 431 9.04 -15.80 -26.00
N THR A 432 10.34 -15.53 -26.03
CA THR A 432 11.33 -16.38 -26.71
C THR A 432 11.50 -17.72 -25.98
N VAL A 433 11.55 -17.69 -24.65
CA VAL A 433 11.64 -18.91 -23.84
C VAL A 433 10.38 -19.77 -24.00
N LEU A 434 9.18 -19.17 -23.91
CA LEU A 434 7.92 -19.88 -24.10
C LEU A 434 7.80 -20.51 -25.50
N ARG A 435 8.30 -19.86 -26.55
CA ARG A 435 8.35 -20.46 -27.90
C ARG A 435 9.26 -21.68 -27.99
N LYS A 436 10.32 -21.76 -27.18
CA LYS A 436 11.34 -22.83 -27.24
C LYS A 436 11.05 -24.00 -26.30
N TYR A 437 10.39 -23.74 -25.18
CA TYR A 437 10.06 -24.76 -24.17
C TYR A 437 8.57 -25.13 -24.15
N GLY A 438 7.70 -24.32 -24.74
CA GLY A 438 6.25 -24.46 -24.62
C GLY A 438 5.71 -23.75 -23.38
N VAL A 439 4.38 -23.69 -23.31
CA VAL A 439 3.64 -23.22 -22.13
C VAL A 439 3.29 -24.46 -21.31
N ILE A 440 3.47 -24.41 -19.99
CA ILE A 440 2.97 -25.45 -19.09
C ILE A 440 1.45 -25.36 -18.99
N ASP A 441 0.79 -26.50 -18.89
CA ASP A 441 -0.67 -26.65 -18.84
C ASP A 441 -1.25 -26.54 -17.43
N PHE A 442 -0.43 -26.29 -16.42
CA PHE A 442 -0.82 -26.12 -15.03
C PHE A 442 -0.30 -24.81 -14.42
N VAL A 443 -0.99 -24.34 -13.39
CA VAL A 443 -0.55 -23.18 -12.60
C VAL A 443 0.50 -23.64 -11.57
N PRO A 444 1.67 -22.98 -11.46
CA PRO A 444 2.68 -23.31 -10.47
C PRO A 444 2.14 -23.33 -9.03
N MET A 445 2.51 -24.36 -8.28
CA MET A 445 2.07 -24.65 -6.90
C MET A 445 0.56 -24.88 -6.71
N SER A 446 -0.19 -25.14 -7.78
CA SER A 446 -1.58 -25.56 -7.69
C SER A 446 -1.72 -27.05 -7.35
N ASN A 447 -2.95 -27.52 -7.13
CA ASN A 447 -3.25 -28.94 -6.92
C ASN A 447 -2.94 -29.83 -8.13
N GLU A 448 -2.75 -29.22 -9.30
CA GLU A 448 -2.40 -29.90 -10.55
C GLU A 448 -0.87 -29.86 -10.80
N ASP A 449 -0.11 -29.13 -9.98
CA ASP A 449 1.33 -29.00 -10.16
C ASP A 449 2.03 -30.33 -9.82
N PRO A 450 2.83 -30.91 -10.74
CA PRO A 450 3.61 -32.12 -10.47
C PRO A 450 4.53 -32.03 -9.24
N VAL A 451 5.04 -30.85 -8.89
CA VAL A 451 5.83 -30.64 -7.67
C VAL A 451 5.01 -30.90 -6.42
N VAL A 452 3.72 -30.53 -6.42
CA VAL A 452 2.78 -30.79 -5.32
C VAL A 452 2.32 -32.24 -5.33
N LEU A 453 1.91 -32.75 -6.49
CA LEU A 453 1.37 -34.11 -6.62
C LEU A 453 2.37 -35.20 -6.21
N SER A 454 3.67 -34.95 -6.45
CA SER A 454 4.76 -35.87 -6.12
C SER A 454 5.13 -35.91 -4.63
N GLN A 455 4.58 -35.03 -3.80
CA GLN A 455 4.90 -35.02 -2.38
C GLN A 455 4.13 -36.09 -1.59
N PRO A 456 4.72 -36.60 -0.49
CA PRO A 456 3.97 -37.38 0.49
C PRO A 456 2.91 -36.49 1.17
N GLY A 457 1.75 -37.06 1.49
CA GLY A 457 0.67 -36.36 2.21
C GLY A 457 -0.68 -37.07 2.03
N GLU A 458 -1.47 -37.10 3.09
CA GLU A 458 -2.81 -37.70 3.08
C GLU A 458 -3.84 -36.76 2.42
N THR A 459 -3.67 -35.46 2.64
CA THR A 459 -4.50 -34.42 2.03
C THR A 459 -3.71 -33.60 1.00
N MET A 460 -4.43 -32.85 0.15
CA MET A 460 -3.78 -31.92 -0.79
C MET A 460 -3.06 -30.78 -0.08
N GLU A 461 -3.54 -30.36 1.09
CA GLU A 461 -2.90 -29.33 1.91
C GLU A 461 -1.56 -29.83 2.45
N ASP A 462 -1.49 -31.06 2.97
CA ASP A 462 -0.22 -31.67 3.42
C ASP A 462 0.80 -31.75 2.29
N LYS A 463 0.35 -32.15 1.09
CA LYS A 463 1.20 -32.19 -0.11
C LYS A 463 1.70 -30.82 -0.53
N GLN A 464 0.86 -29.79 -0.43
CA GLN A 464 1.27 -28.41 -0.73
C GLN A 464 2.33 -27.93 0.27
N ILE A 465 2.14 -28.18 1.57
CA ILE A 465 3.09 -27.83 2.61
C ILE A 465 4.45 -28.50 2.34
N ALA A 466 4.44 -29.83 2.15
CA ALA A 466 5.65 -30.59 1.82
C ALA A 466 6.33 -30.08 0.54
N ALA A 467 5.55 -29.63 -0.46
CA ALA A 467 6.09 -29.09 -1.71
C ALA A 467 6.79 -27.76 -1.51
N TYR A 468 6.20 -26.87 -0.70
CA TYR A 468 6.83 -25.61 -0.34
C TYR A 468 8.09 -25.83 0.52
N GLU A 469 8.08 -26.77 1.48
CA GLU A 469 9.28 -27.12 2.26
C GLU A 469 10.40 -27.66 1.35
N ASN A 470 10.06 -28.53 0.40
CA ASN A 470 11.01 -29.04 -0.59
C ASN A 470 11.57 -27.93 -1.48
N MET A 471 10.73 -27.01 -1.95
CA MET A 471 11.17 -25.83 -2.71
C MET A 471 12.09 -24.94 -1.87
N LEU A 472 11.77 -24.70 -0.60
CA LEU A 472 12.58 -23.90 0.32
C LEU A 472 14.00 -24.47 0.41
N GLU A 473 14.11 -25.79 0.63
CA GLU A 473 15.40 -26.48 0.69
C GLU A 473 16.17 -26.34 -0.64
N ARG A 474 15.51 -26.57 -1.77
CA ARG A 474 16.14 -26.50 -3.11
C ARG A 474 16.67 -25.11 -3.42
N TYR A 475 15.86 -24.08 -3.25
CA TYR A 475 16.29 -22.70 -3.49
C TYR A 475 17.39 -22.28 -2.50
N SER A 476 17.33 -22.73 -1.24
CA SER A 476 18.36 -22.45 -0.23
C SER A 476 19.69 -23.11 -0.59
N ARG A 477 19.63 -24.37 -1.03
CA ARG A 477 20.79 -25.10 -1.55
C ARG A 477 21.38 -24.40 -2.77
N TYR A 478 20.53 -24.05 -3.74
CA TYR A 478 20.95 -23.36 -4.95
C TYR A 478 21.63 -22.00 -4.66
N LEU A 479 21.11 -21.25 -3.67
CA LEU A 479 21.72 -20.01 -3.20
C LEU A 479 23.12 -20.21 -2.59
N ARG A 480 23.33 -21.30 -1.85
CA ARG A 480 24.59 -21.60 -1.15
C ARG A 480 25.65 -22.24 -2.04
N GLU A 481 25.24 -23.17 -2.89
CA GLU A 481 26.17 -24.09 -3.60
C GLU A 481 26.50 -23.65 -5.02
N THR A 482 25.72 -22.74 -5.62
CA THR A 482 25.91 -22.32 -7.01
C THR A 482 26.58 -20.95 -7.09
N LEU A 483 27.56 -20.81 -8.00
CA LEU A 483 28.13 -19.51 -8.38
C LEU A 483 27.12 -18.71 -9.20
N LEU A 484 26.16 -18.12 -8.51
CA LEU A 484 25.14 -17.29 -9.10
C LEU A 484 25.66 -15.88 -9.36
N GLY A 485 25.32 -15.35 -10.53
CA GLY A 485 25.44 -13.92 -10.78
C GLY A 485 24.56 -13.12 -9.81
N PRO A 486 24.84 -11.84 -9.61
CA PRO A 486 24.12 -10.96 -8.67
C PRO A 486 22.59 -11.04 -8.81
N MET A 487 22.09 -10.88 -10.04
CA MET A 487 20.67 -10.92 -10.36
C MET A 487 20.03 -12.28 -10.05
N ALA A 488 20.76 -13.37 -10.27
CA ALA A 488 20.27 -14.71 -9.97
C ALA A 488 20.16 -14.94 -8.45
N LYS A 489 21.09 -14.42 -7.65
CA LYS A 489 21.02 -14.47 -6.18
C LYS A 489 19.80 -13.72 -5.66
N VAL A 490 19.53 -12.53 -6.20
CA VAL A 490 18.35 -11.74 -5.86
C VAL A 490 17.08 -12.52 -6.16
N TRP A 491 16.95 -13.01 -7.38
CA TRP A 491 15.77 -13.77 -7.80
C TRP A 491 15.55 -15.00 -6.91
N VAL A 492 16.60 -15.77 -6.61
CA VAL A 492 16.53 -16.91 -5.67
C VAL A 492 16.07 -16.47 -4.28
N ALA A 493 16.60 -15.36 -3.75
CA ALA A 493 16.21 -14.83 -2.45
C ALA A 493 14.75 -14.34 -2.41
N GLU A 494 14.22 -13.78 -3.50
CA GLU A 494 12.80 -13.42 -3.63
C GLU A 494 11.91 -14.66 -3.67
N ARG A 495 12.33 -15.71 -4.39
CA ARG A 495 11.59 -16.98 -4.42
C ARG A 495 11.55 -17.63 -3.04
N LEU A 496 12.68 -17.65 -2.33
CA LEU A 496 12.74 -18.09 -0.93
C LEU A 496 11.76 -17.31 -0.06
N ALA A 497 11.70 -15.98 -0.21
CA ALA A 497 10.72 -15.14 0.49
C ALA A 497 9.27 -15.58 0.30
N GLY A 498 8.90 -15.75 -0.97
CA GLY A 498 7.55 -16.13 -1.34
C GLY A 498 7.19 -17.48 -0.75
N ILE A 499 8.13 -18.43 -0.80
CA ILE A 499 7.97 -19.77 -0.22
C ILE A 499 7.80 -19.69 1.30
N GLU A 500 8.68 -18.99 2.01
CA GLU A 500 8.61 -18.80 3.47
C GLU A 500 7.27 -18.18 3.90
N ASN A 501 6.82 -17.13 3.18
CA ASN A 501 5.55 -16.48 3.47
C ASN A 501 4.37 -17.45 3.23
N GLN A 502 4.35 -18.21 2.14
CA GLN A 502 3.29 -19.19 1.88
C GLN A 502 3.29 -20.31 2.93
N LEU A 503 4.46 -20.81 3.33
CA LEU A 503 4.58 -21.78 4.42
C LEU A 503 4.01 -21.23 5.73
N SER A 504 4.29 -19.96 6.07
CA SER A 504 3.74 -19.36 7.28
C SER A 504 2.20 -19.26 7.30
N VAL A 505 1.56 -19.27 6.13
CA VAL A 505 0.11 -19.23 5.98
C VAL A 505 -0.49 -20.64 5.97
N LEU A 506 0.10 -21.57 5.22
CA LEU A 506 -0.40 -22.95 5.05
C LEU A 506 -0.06 -23.84 6.25
N HIS A 507 1.12 -23.64 6.80
CA HIS A 507 1.62 -24.38 7.96
C HIS A 507 2.21 -23.37 8.95
N PRO A 508 1.35 -22.56 9.61
CA PRO A 508 1.79 -21.66 10.64
C PRO A 508 2.55 -22.47 11.69
N ASN A 509 3.87 -22.29 11.72
CA ASN A 509 4.75 -23.07 12.58
C ASN A 509 4.16 -23.13 13.98
N ARG A 510 4.05 -24.35 14.54
CA ARG A 510 3.71 -24.53 15.96
C ARG A 510 4.85 -23.96 16.79
N LEU A 511 4.78 -22.65 17.04
CA LEU A 511 5.72 -21.99 17.94
C LEU A 511 5.68 -22.71 19.28
N GLU A 512 6.85 -23.02 19.80
CA GLU A 512 6.97 -23.63 21.12
C GLU A 512 7.16 -22.54 22.16
N THR A 513 6.48 -22.72 23.30
CA THR A 513 6.65 -21.82 24.45
C THR A 513 7.84 -22.26 25.28
N ILE A 514 8.87 -21.42 25.36
CA ILE A 514 10.03 -21.65 26.22
C ILE A 514 10.07 -20.55 27.28
N ARG A 515 10.05 -20.93 28.56
CA ARG A 515 10.18 -20.00 29.68
C ARG A 515 11.64 -19.82 30.08
N ILE A 516 12.09 -18.57 30.14
CA ILE A 516 13.46 -18.19 30.52
C ILE A 516 13.47 -17.17 31.67
N ARG A 517 14.62 -17.01 32.32
CA ARG A 517 14.90 -15.89 33.23
C ARG A 517 15.74 -14.83 32.51
N CYS A 518 15.34 -13.58 32.67
CA CYS A 518 16.03 -12.41 32.14
C CYS A 518 16.42 -11.48 33.29
N PRO A 519 17.69 -11.07 33.47
CA PRO A 519 18.06 -10.13 34.53
C PRO A 519 17.27 -8.81 34.44
N LYS A 520 16.72 -8.37 35.58
CA LYS A 520 15.72 -7.27 35.69
C LYS A 520 16.29 -5.87 35.46
N TYR A 521 17.60 -5.68 35.64
CA TYR A 521 18.13 -4.35 35.96
C TYR A 521 18.60 -3.48 34.80
N GLN A 522 18.61 -3.91 33.52
CA GLN A 522 19.18 -3.04 32.47
C GLN A 522 18.52 -3.07 31.09
N SER A 523 17.48 -3.88 30.83
CA SER A 523 17.08 -4.12 29.43
C SER A 523 15.75 -4.85 29.29
N HIS A 524 14.91 -4.45 28.31
CA HIS A 524 13.70 -5.17 27.89
C HIS A 524 14.09 -6.63 27.50
N PRO A 525 13.27 -7.67 27.75
CA PRO A 525 13.61 -9.07 27.43
C PRO A 525 14.15 -9.30 26.02
N TRP A 526 13.65 -8.50 25.07
CA TRP A 526 14.09 -8.52 23.68
C TRP A 526 15.57 -8.18 23.47
N GLU A 527 16.13 -7.29 24.29
CA GLU A 527 17.54 -6.91 24.21
C GLU A 527 18.47 -8.06 24.59
N ILE A 528 18.04 -8.92 25.52
CA ILE A 528 18.80 -10.13 25.91
C ILE A 528 18.76 -11.14 24.76
N ILE A 529 17.59 -11.36 24.17
CA ILE A 529 17.40 -12.24 23.00
C ILE A 529 18.30 -11.78 21.84
N GLN A 530 18.45 -10.48 21.64
CA GLN A 530 19.31 -9.93 20.58
C GLN A 530 20.80 -10.03 20.89
N LYS A 531 21.22 -9.74 22.13
CA LYS A 531 22.61 -9.96 22.57
C LYS A 531 23.03 -11.43 22.41
N LEU A 532 22.08 -12.35 22.53
CA LEU A 532 22.30 -13.79 22.33
C LEU A 532 22.13 -14.24 20.88
N HIS A 533 21.88 -13.32 19.93
CA HIS A 533 21.65 -13.62 18.51
C HIS A 533 20.52 -14.64 18.28
N LEU A 534 19.40 -14.46 18.98
CA LEU A 534 18.22 -15.32 18.90
C LEU A 534 17.02 -14.67 18.16
N GLY A 535 17.17 -13.43 17.67
CA GLY A 535 16.07 -12.67 17.05
C GLY A 535 15.57 -13.21 15.70
N ASP A 536 16.31 -14.11 15.08
CA ASP A 536 15.94 -14.85 13.87
C ASP A 536 15.03 -16.06 14.16
N VAL A 537 15.04 -16.59 15.38
CA VAL A 537 14.29 -17.81 15.78
C VAL A 537 13.27 -17.59 16.89
N VAL A 538 13.35 -16.47 17.62
CA VAL A 538 12.33 -16.07 18.60
C VAL A 538 11.38 -15.10 17.91
N ARG A 539 10.09 -15.40 17.92
CA ARG A 539 9.04 -14.58 17.30
C ARG A 539 8.38 -13.63 18.32
N GLU A 540 8.35 -14.02 19.59
CA GLU A 540 7.73 -13.26 20.66
C GLU A 540 8.43 -13.45 22.01
N ALA A 541 8.33 -12.43 22.86
CA ALA A 541 8.76 -12.50 24.26
C ALA A 541 7.74 -11.80 25.15
N VAL A 542 6.98 -12.57 25.93
CA VAL A 542 5.95 -12.09 26.85
C VAL A 542 6.54 -11.99 28.26
N PRO A 543 6.80 -10.77 28.78
CA PRO A 543 7.26 -10.60 30.16
C PRO A 543 6.15 -10.94 31.15
N LEU A 544 6.48 -11.79 32.12
CA LEU A 544 5.58 -12.25 33.17
C LEU A 544 5.91 -11.58 34.51
N GLU A 545 5.91 -10.25 34.52
CA GLU A 545 6.25 -9.49 35.73
C GLU A 545 5.35 -9.84 36.91
N VAL A 546 5.97 -10.13 38.05
CA VAL A 546 5.33 -10.22 39.37
C VAL A 546 5.74 -8.98 40.16
N GLN A 547 4.77 -8.23 40.70
CA GLN A 547 4.97 -6.93 41.35
C GLN A 547 5.65 -6.98 42.74
N THR A 548 6.45 -8.01 43.04
CA THR A 548 7.12 -8.14 44.34
C THR A 548 8.60 -7.73 44.32
N ILE A 549 9.08 -7.31 45.48
CA ILE A 549 10.12 -6.27 45.66
C ILE A 549 11.56 -6.81 45.52
N PHE A 550 11.79 -8.10 45.32
CA PHE A 550 13.15 -8.68 45.31
C PHE A 550 13.34 -9.81 44.29
N GLN A 551 13.34 -9.49 43.00
CA GLN A 551 13.89 -10.42 42.00
C GLN A 551 14.90 -9.70 41.11
N GLU A 552 16.12 -10.23 41.07
CA GLU A 552 17.18 -9.80 40.14
C GLU A 552 16.90 -10.22 38.68
N SER A 553 15.80 -10.96 38.45
CA SER A 553 15.39 -11.47 37.13
C SER A 553 13.86 -11.43 36.94
N VAL A 554 13.41 -11.19 35.71
CA VAL A 554 12.02 -11.32 35.23
C VAL A 554 11.87 -12.65 34.48
N GLN A 555 10.75 -13.33 34.67
CA GLN A 555 10.39 -14.51 33.85
C GLN A 555 9.76 -14.07 32.53
N VAL A 556 10.13 -14.75 31.45
CA VAL A 556 9.68 -14.41 30.10
C VAL A 556 9.29 -15.68 29.38
N ASP A 557 8.07 -15.72 28.85
CA ASP A 557 7.65 -16.78 27.93
C ASP A 557 8.02 -16.36 26.50
N LEU A 558 8.80 -17.19 25.82
CA LEU A 558 9.21 -16.98 24.44
C LEU A 558 8.38 -17.84 23.50
N ALA A 559 7.91 -17.27 22.38
CA ALA A 559 7.42 -18.06 21.25
C ALA A 559 8.59 -18.32 20.30
N VAL A 560 9.03 -19.58 20.22
CA VAL A 560 10.27 -19.98 19.55
C VAL A 560 9.95 -20.89 18.38
N GLU A 561 10.62 -20.66 17.26
CA GLU A 561 10.56 -21.58 16.13
C GLU A 561 11.23 -22.92 16.44
N PRO A 562 10.73 -24.05 15.91
CA PRO A 562 11.30 -25.36 16.17
C PRO A 562 12.81 -25.46 15.92
N SER A 563 13.29 -24.80 14.86
CA SER A 563 14.71 -24.72 14.47
C SER A 563 15.59 -24.03 15.54
N GLY A 564 15.00 -23.16 16.36
CA GLY A 564 15.70 -22.36 17.37
C GLY A 564 15.72 -22.97 18.78
N ILE A 565 14.91 -23.99 19.06
CA ILE A 565 14.70 -24.52 20.42
C ILE A 565 16.03 -24.90 21.08
N SER A 566 16.86 -25.69 20.39
CA SER A 566 18.14 -26.15 20.94
C SER A 566 19.12 -24.99 21.20
N ARG A 567 19.02 -23.91 20.42
CA ARG A 567 19.86 -22.72 20.57
C ARG A 567 19.40 -21.87 21.75
N VAL A 568 18.10 -21.65 21.89
CA VAL A 568 17.51 -20.96 23.05
C VAL A 568 17.82 -21.70 24.35
N ARG A 569 17.64 -23.03 24.38
CA ARG A 569 17.94 -23.86 25.57
C ARG A 569 19.40 -23.82 26.00
N ARG A 570 20.32 -23.54 25.07
CA ARG A 570 21.76 -23.46 25.35
C ARG A 570 22.20 -22.08 25.83
N LEU A 571 21.59 -21.02 25.28
CA LEU A 571 22.04 -19.64 25.46
C LEU A 571 21.28 -18.89 26.55
N CYS A 572 20.07 -19.33 26.90
CA CYS A 572 19.26 -18.71 27.93
C CYS A 572 19.27 -19.53 29.23
N GLU A 573 19.19 -18.85 30.38
CA GLU A 573 18.93 -19.50 31.65
C GLU A 573 17.48 -20.01 31.67
N LEU A 574 17.33 -21.33 31.50
CA LEU A 574 16.04 -21.98 31.51
C LEU A 574 15.46 -22.02 32.92
N VAL A 575 14.15 -21.97 32.96
CA VAL A 575 13.39 -22.17 34.18
C VAL A 575 13.21 -23.68 34.43
N GLU A 576 13.81 -24.20 35.50
CA GLU A 576 13.92 -25.66 35.76
C GLU A 576 12.64 -26.35 36.28
N PHE A 577 11.56 -25.61 36.57
CA PHE A 577 10.30 -26.18 37.04
C PHE A 577 9.29 -26.34 35.91
N GLN A 578 8.32 -27.25 36.11
CA GLN A 578 7.22 -27.43 35.17
C GLN A 578 6.36 -26.16 35.14
N ARG A 579 6.22 -25.54 33.96
CA ARG A 579 5.41 -24.35 33.72
C ARG A 579 4.00 -24.53 34.28
N LEU A 580 3.51 -23.55 35.04
CA LEU A 580 2.18 -23.51 35.67
C LEU A 580 1.94 -24.62 36.72
N SER A 581 3.00 -25.21 37.30
CA SER A 581 2.89 -26.09 38.46
C SER A 581 2.75 -25.31 39.78
N GLU A 582 2.58 -26.02 40.90
CA GLU A 582 2.62 -25.41 42.25
C GLU A 582 3.97 -24.77 42.59
N ASP A 583 5.04 -25.22 41.94
CA ASP A 583 6.39 -24.72 42.12
C ASP A 583 6.71 -23.52 41.24
N ASP A 584 5.77 -23.13 40.37
CA ASP A 584 5.92 -21.95 39.53
C ASP A 584 5.91 -20.68 40.42
N PRO A 585 6.97 -19.85 40.41
CA PRO A 585 7.07 -18.63 41.20
C PRO A 585 5.92 -17.66 40.95
N ILE A 586 5.32 -17.64 39.75
CA ILE A 586 4.14 -16.80 39.49
C ILE A 586 2.95 -17.27 40.34
N ILE A 587 2.85 -18.57 40.61
CA ILE A 587 1.83 -19.19 41.46
C ILE A 587 2.20 -19.06 42.94
N GLN A 588 3.46 -19.31 43.30
CA GLN A 588 3.94 -19.24 44.70
C GLN A 588 3.86 -17.81 45.29
N MET A 589 4.06 -16.79 44.46
CA MET A 589 4.11 -15.39 44.89
C MET A 589 2.74 -14.73 45.09
N GLN A 590 1.64 -15.43 44.81
CA GLN A 590 0.30 -14.92 45.08
C GLN A 590 0.08 -14.85 46.60
N THR A 591 -0.16 -13.64 47.12
CA THR A 591 0.01 -13.32 48.55
C THR A 591 -1.07 -13.87 49.48
N ASP A 592 -2.15 -14.46 48.99
CA ASP A 592 -3.25 -14.94 49.85
C ASP A 592 -3.95 -16.20 49.33
N GLY A 593 -4.19 -17.15 50.25
CA GLY A 593 -5.21 -18.19 50.10
C GLY A 593 -4.73 -19.65 49.96
N ASP A 594 -5.72 -20.54 50.07
CA ASP A 594 -5.65 -21.97 49.70
C ASP A 594 -4.82 -22.17 48.41
N PRO A 595 -3.95 -23.20 48.32
CA PRO A 595 -3.26 -23.60 47.09
C PRO A 595 -4.08 -23.46 45.79
N ARG A 596 -5.39 -23.75 45.83
CA ARG A 596 -6.28 -23.56 44.67
C ARG A 596 -6.47 -22.10 44.25
N MET A 597 -6.63 -21.19 45.21
CA MET A 597 -6.77 -19.76 44.95
C MET A 597 -5.47 -19.14 44.43
N ARG A 598 -4.31 -19.58 44.93
CA ARG A 598 -3.01 -19.15 44.41
C ARG A 598 -2.81 -19.58 42.96
N LYS A 599 -3.20 -20.82 42.60
CA LYS A 599 -3.20 -21.27 41.21
C LYS A 599 -4.13 -20.43 40.34
N PHE A 600 -5.36 -20.20 40.78
CA PHE A 600 -6.33 -19.39 40.05
C PHE A 600 -5.81 -17.98 39.78
N ASN A 601 -5.24 -17.31 40.78
CA ASN A 601 -4.71 -15.96 40.64
C ASN A 601 -3.48 -15.91 39.72
N GLY A 602 -2.55 -16.87 39.85
CA GLY A 602 -1.38 -16.92 38.98
C GLY A 602 -1.74 -17.26 37.53
N TYR A 603 -2.68 -18.18 37.28
CA TYR A 603 -3.17 -18.46 35.92
C TYR A 603 -3.83 -17.23 35.29
N ASN A 604 -4.68 -16.52 36.05
CA ASN A 604 -5.31 -15.29 35.56
C ASN A 604 -4.28 -14.19 35.26
N GLN A 605 -3.22 -14.06 36.07
CA GLN A 605 -2.15 -13.11 35.80
C GLN A 605 -1.43 -13.43 34.48
N VAL A 606 -1.11 -14.70 34.24
CA VAL A 606 -0.48 -15.15 32.98
C VAL A 606 -1.45 -14.94 31.81
N LEU A 607 -2.71 -15.38 31.93
CA LEU A 607 -3.76 -15.20 30.93
C LEU A 607 -3.91 -13.73 30.53
N ARG A 608 -3.93 -12.82 31.51
CA ARG A 608 -3.98 -11.39 31.27
C ARG A 608 -2.79 -10.90 30.46
N ARG A 609 -1.57 -11.35 30.76
CA ARG A 609 -0.36 -10.98 29.99
C ARG A 609 -0.41 -11.49 28.56
N TYR A 610 -0.87 -12.73 28.34
CA TYR A 610 -1.08 -13.26 26.98
C TYR A 610 -2.15 -12.46 26.22
N THR A 611 -3.23 -12.06 26.89
CA THR A 611 -4.30 -11.26 26.29
C THR A 611 -3.83 -9.85 25.94
N GLU A 612 -3.10 -9.20 26.85
CA GLU A 612 -2.48 -7.88 26.65
C GLU A 612 -1.48 -7.94 25.48
N ALA A 613 -0.60 -8.94 25.45
CA ALA A 613 0.40 -9.10 24.39
C ALA A 613 -0.26 -9.44 23.04
N ARG A 614 -1.29 -10.30 23.02
CA ARG A 614 -2.10 -10.62 21.83
C ARG A 614 -2.78 -9.36 21.28
N ALA A 615 -3.40 -8.55 22.13
CA ALA A 615 -4.07 -7.31 21.72
C ALA A 615 -3.13 -6.34 21.01
N VAL A 616 -1.84 -6.37 21.35
CA VAL A 616 -0.81 -5.54 20.70
C VAL A 616 -0.36 -6.13 19.35
N ARG A 617 -0.50 -7.45 19.10
CA ARG A 617 0.22 -8.19 18.04
C ARG A 617 -0.62 -9.14 17.16
N GLN A 618 -1.89 -8.83 16.92
CA GLN A 618 -2.91 -9.67 16.25
C GLN A 618 -2.68 -10.10 14.77
N LEU A 619 -1.46 -10.11 14.20
CA LEU A 619 -1.29 -10.19 12.73
C LEU A 619 -0.23 -11.14 12.20
N ASP A 620 0.44 -11.85 13.08
CA ASP A 620 1.23 -13.01 12.69
C ASP A 620 0.34 -14.23 12.93
N GLY A 621 0.04 -14.99 11.88
CA GLY A 621 -0.86 -16.15 11.96
C GLY A 621 -0.33 -17.24 12.88
N ALA A 622 0.99 -17.47 12.88
CA ALA A 622 1.63 -18.41 13.78
C ALA A 622 1.62 -17.91 15.23
N LEU A 623 1.87 -16.62 15.46
CA LEU A 623 1.71 -16.03 16.79
C LEU A 623 0.26 -16.00 17.26
N THR A 624 -0.70 -15.78 16.37
CA THR A 624 -2.12 -15.75 16.72
C THR A 624 -2.58 -17.13 17.17
N LEU A 625 -2.23 -18.17 16.42
CA LEU A 625 -2.48 -19.56 16.81
C LEU A 625 -1.74 -19.95 18.09
N TRP A 626 -0.52 -19.45 18.28
CA TRP A 626 0.22 -19.62 19.53
C TRP A 626 -0.50 -18.96 20.71
N TYR A 627 -0.90 -17.69 20.59
CA TYR A 627 -1.67 -16.99 21.62
C TYR A 627 -3.01 -17.69 21.92
N GLU A 628 -3.74 -18.13 20.89
CA GLU A 628 -5.01 -18.83 21.05
C GLU A 628 -4.84 -20.16 21.77
N LYS A 629 -3.83 -20.95 21.40
CA LYS A 629 -3.49 -22.19 22.10
C LYS A 629 -3.17 -21.92 23.57
N GLU A 630 -2.29 -20.97 23.86
CA GLU A 630 -1.85 -20.67 25.23
C GLU A 630 -2.98 -20.10 26.10
N ILE A 631 -3.84 -19.26 25.51
CA ILE A 631 -5.05 -18.71 26.18
C ILE A 631 -6.05 -19.83 26.45
N MET A 632 -6.37 -20.67 25.45
CA MET A 632 -7.31 -21.79 25.62
C MET A 632 -6.82 -22.81 26.65
N ASP A 633 -5.52 -23.12 26.65
CA ASP A 633 -4.93 -24.00 27.64
C ASP A 633 -5.09 -23.39 29.04
N LEU A 634 -4.78 -22.11 29.24
CA LEU A 634 -4.95 -21.41 30.52
C LEU A 634 -6.41 -21.36 30.97
N GLU A 635 -7.35 -21.04 30.08
CA GLU A 635 -8.79 -21.04 30.36
C GLU A 635 -9.28 -22.43 30.76
N SER A 636 -8.81 -23.49 30.11
CA SER A 636 -9.12 -24.87 30.48
C SER A 636 -8.59 -25.21 31.88
N HIS A 637 -7.37 -24.79 32.21
CA HIS A 637 -6.79 -25.00 33.53
C HIS A 637 -7.55 -24.24 34.63
N ILE A 638 -8.00 -23.01 34.35
CA ILE A 638 -8.83 -22.22 35.26
C ILE A 638 -10.20 -22.89 35.47
N GLY A 639 -10.87 -23.33 34.39
CA GLY A 639 -12.16 -24.01 34.48
C GLY A 639 -12.12 -25.30 35.30
N ARG A 640 -11.03 -26.05 35.23
CA ARG A 640 -10.81 -27.26 36.06
C ARG A 640 -10.64 -26.98 37.55
N LEU A 641 -10.32 -25.74 37.95
CA LEU A 641 -10.24 -25.36 39.35
C LEU A 641 -11.62 -25.10 39.98
N GLY A 642 -12.70 -25.09 39.19
CA GLY A 642 -14.08 -25.01 39.68
C GLY A 642 -14.56 -23.60 40.04
N TYR A 643 -13.85 -22.57 39.60
CA TYR A 643 -14.23 -21.16 39.74
C TYR A 643 -14.68 -20.65 38.37
N VAL A 644 -15.95 -20.89 38.02
CA VAL A 644 -16.61 -20.28 36.84
C VAL A 644 -17.77 -19.43 37.34
#